data_AF-A0A8S0SQ58-F1
#
_entry.id   AF-A0A8S0SQ58-F1
#
_cell.length_a   1.000
_cell.length_b   1.000
_cell.length_c   1.000
_cell.angle_alpha   90.00
_cell.angle_beta   90.00
_cell.angle_gamma   90.00
#
_symmetry.space_group_name_H-M   'P 1'
#
loop_
_entity.id
_entity.type
_entity.pdbx_description
1 polymer ?
#
loop_
_entity_poly.entity_id
_entity_poly.type
_entity_poly.pdbx_seq_one_letter_code
_entity_poly.pdbx_strand_id
1 'polypeptide(L)'
;MESMGDSSLFSILKDYGFYGIVGAVIVAIVIPILLSTLLMAKRKLKQRGVPVQVSGEVGLTMRNARSAKLVEVPWEGATTMASLFEQSCKRNSEERFLGTRKVIGKDFVTASDGRKFEKLHLGDYYWETYGQAFNRACNFASGLVNLNHDVDTRVAIFAETRAEWLIAFQGCFRQNITVVTIYATLGDDALIHSLNEAQVPTVICDFKQFKKLAAISPSLKTISSVIYFDDEDTPSVSDVAQDIGNWRISAFSEVEKLGRNNPVHSRLPIKKDIAVIMYTSGSTGLPKGVMITHGNIVATAAAVMTVIPEIGIKDVYLAYLPQAHVFELAAETVMLTAGAAIGYGSALTLTDTSNKIKKGTKGDASMLKPTLMAAVPAILDRVRDGVLKKVDETGGFAKKLFNIAYNRRLVAIRGSWFGAWGLEKLLWDIIIFKKIRSVLGGEIRFMLCGGAPLSGDTQRFINICMGAPIGQGYGLTETCAGAAFSEWDDTSVGRVGPPLPCCYIKLVSWEEGGYTISDKPMPRGEIVVGGCSVTAGYLDNDSKTKEVYKVDEKGMRWFYTGDIGRFHPDGCLEIIDRKKDIVKLQHGEYISLGKVEAALASNNYVDNIMVYADPFHNFCVALVVPSHQVLEGWAREVGIKFKDLSELCEKPEATNEVLQSLTKTAKIAKLDKFETPAKIKLLAEPWTPESGNKTTIHTIRCSLSTTETATKITPDNSIPWGCDIDSLENASALQEWLSESGLPPQKMGLQRVDVGERGLVALKNIRKGEKLLFVPPSLFITADSEWSCSEAGKVLKQYDVPDWPLLATYLISEASLVNSSRWNNYISALPRQPYSLLYWTRSELDRYLEASQIRERAIERINDVTGTTRSELDRYLEASQIRERAIERINDVTGTYNDLRLRIFSKYPDLFPEEVFNMETFKWSFGILFSRLVRLPAMDGKVALVPWADMLNHSCEVETFLDYDKSSQGVVFTTDRAYEPGEQVFISYGRKSNGELLLSYGFVPQEGTNPHDSVELSLSLRKSDKCYKEKLETLKKCGLSASQCYPLQITGWPLELMAYAYLAVSPPSMIRQFEEMATAASNKITSKKDFRYPEIEEDAMQFVLDACESSISKYSKFLRASGSMDLDVTNPKILNRKVFLKQLAVDLCTSEQRILFRAQYILRRRLREIRSGELRALRIFDGFRKLFK
;
A
#
# COMPACT_ATOMS: atom_id res chain seq x y z
N MET A 1 64.21 9.98 42.23
CA MET A 1 65.51 10.65 42.03
C MET A 1 66.18 9.93 40.88
N GLU A 2 66.07 10.50 39.67
CA GLU A 2 67.19 11.14 38.93
C GLU A 2 68.07 10.07 38.26
N SER A 3 68.49 10.11 36.99
CA SER A 3 68.44 11.09 35.90
C SER A 3 68.75 10.34 34.59
N MET A 4 68.36 10.92 33.45
CA MET A 4 68.78 10.54 32.09
C MET A 4 70.31 10.60 31.90
N GLY A 5 70.85 9.89 30.91
CA GLY A 5 72.22 10.14 30.42
C GLY A 5 72.83 9.08 29.49
N ASP A 6 72.42 9.12 28.22
CA ASP A 6 73.24 9.05 27.00
C ASP A 6 74.12 7.84 26.56
N SER A 7 73.83 7.47 25.30
CA SER A 7 74.75 7.20 24.19
C SER A 7 75.57 5.89 24.15
N SER A 8 75.11 4.96 23.30
CA SER A 8 76.01 4.16 22.42
C SER A 8 75.34 3.56 21.18
N LEU A 9 74.10 3.95 20.81
CA LEU A 9 73.44 3.43 19.60
C LEU A 9 73.91 4.09 18.28
N PHE A 10 75.00 4.85 18.31
CA PHE A 10 75.53 5.60 17.16
C PHE A 10 76.60 4.86 16.35
N SER A 11 76.99 3.62 16.72
CA SER A 11 78.06 2.91 16.00
C SER A 11 77.59 1.95 14.90
N ILE A 12 76.30 1.64 14.78
CA ILE A 12 75.80 0.64 13.80
C ILE A 12 75.27 1.28 12.50
N LEU A 13 75.11 2.61 12.47
CA LEU A 13 74.58 3.34 11.30
C LEU A 13 75.64 3.92 10.36
N LYS A 14 76.93 3.60 10.54
CA LYS A 14 78.01 4.22 9.76
C LYS A 14 78.37 3.50 8.45
N ASP A 15 77.92 2.27 8.24
CA ASP A 15 78.35 1.44 7.09
C ASP A 15 77.28 1.22 6.00
N TYR A 16 76.06 1.69 6.20
CA TYR A 16 75.05 1.71 5.12
C TYR A 16 74.91 3.12 4.58
N GLY A 17 75.68 3.43 3.53
CA GLY A 17 75.54 4.68 2.78
C GLY A 17 74.09 4.91 2.34
N PHE A 18 73.72 6.18 2.16
CA PHE A 18 72.37 6.67 1.81
C PHE A 18 71.57 5.77 0.85
N TYR A 19 72.25 5.11 -0.10
CA TYR A 19 71.66 4.15 -1.04
C TYR A 19 71.12 2.84 -0.43
N GLY A 20 71.67 2.35 0.69
CA GLY A 20 71.20 1.16 1.40
C GLY A 20 69.90 1.40 2.17
N ILE A 21 69.75 2.58 2.79
CA ILE A 21 68.51 2.99 3.47
C ILE A 21 67.41 3.26 2.44
N VAL A 22 67.74 3.93 1.33
CA VAL A 22 66.80 4.14 0.22
C VAL A 22 66.41 2.82 -0.44
N GLY A 23 67.35 1.88 -0.62
CA GLY A 23 67.08 0.54 -1.12
C GLY A 23 66.15 -0.28 -0.22
N ALA A 24 66.36 -0.25 1.11
CA ALA A 24 65.50 -0.94 2.06
C ALA A 24 64.09 -0.33 2.13
N VAL A 25 63.98 1.00 2.04
CA VAL A 25 62.68 1.70 1.98
C VAL A 25 61.95 1.41 0.67
N ILE A 26 62.66 1.35 -0.46
CA ILE A 26 62.08 0.96 -1.76
C ILE A 26 61.60 -0.50 -1.72
N VAL A 27 62.38 -1.42 -1.17
CA VAL A 27 61.97 -2.83 -1.03
C VAL A 27 60.79 -2.98 -0.06
N ALA A 28 60.78 -2.26 1.06
CA ALA A 28 59.72 -2.36 2.06
C ALA A 28 58.43 -1.60 1.71
N ILE A 29 58.49 -0.58 0.85
CA ILE A 29 57.34 0.26 0.50
C ILE A 29 56.92 0.04 -0.95
N VAL A 30 57.86 0.07 -1.90
CA VAL A 30 57.55 -0.01 -3.33
C VAL A 30 57.17 -1.43 -3.74
N ILE A 31 57.83 -2.48 -3.24
CA ILE A 31 57.45 -3.86 -3.60
C ILE A 31 56.04 -4.23 -3.10
N PRO A 32 55.63 -3.91 -1.85
CA PRO A 32 54.23 -4.11 -1.44
C PRO A 32 53.25 -3.25 -2.21
N ILE A 33 53.62 -2.04 -2.63
CA ILE A 33 52.77 -1.20 -3.50
C ILE A 33 52.67 -1.80 -4.91
N LEU A 34 53.75 -2.34 -5.46
CA LEU A 34 53.77 -2.99 -6.78
C LEU A 34 53.05 -4.35 -6.76
N LEU A 35 53.23 -5.16 -5.70
CA LEU A 35 52.43 -6.36 -5.46
C LEU A 35 50.97 -6.00 -5.23
N SER A 36 50.69 -4.90 -4.51
CA SER A 36 49.34 -4.38 -4.30
C SER A 36 48.71 -3.95 -5.61
N THR A 37 49.42 -3.27 -6.52
CA THR A 37 48.85 -2.84 -7.81
C THR A 37 48.70 -4.01 -8.78
N LEU A 38 49.59 -5.00 -8.73
CA LEU A 38 49.45 -6.27 -9.46
C LEU A 38 48.32 -7.17 -8.91
N LEU A 39 48.11 -7.23 -7.59
CA LEU A 39 47.02 -7.98 -6.94
C LEU A 39 45.68 -7.22 -6.89
N MET A 40 45.69 -5.90 -7.07
CA MET A 40 44.50 -5.07 -7.33
C MET A 40 43.94 -5.31 -8.75
N ALA A 41 44.59 -6.15 -9.56
CA ALA A 41 44.02 -6.65 -10.81
C ALA A 41 42.73 -7.44 -10.51
N LYS A 42 41.59 -6.75 -10.60
CA LYS A 42 40.21 -7.25 -10.63
C LYS A 42 40.00 -8.55 -9.83
N ARG A 43 39.80 -8.44 -8.51
CA ARG A 43 39.02 -9.46 -7.79
C ARG A 43 37.71 -9.62 -8.55
N LYS A 44 37.55 -10.72 -9.31
CA LYS A 44 36.29 -11.04 -9.99
C LYS A 44 35.20 -11.03 -8.93
N LEU A 45 34.16 -10.22 -9.15
CA LEU A 45 32.96 -10.25 -8.31
C LEU A 45 32.48 -11.70 -8.26
N LYS A 46 32.36 -12.28 -7.06
CA LYS A 46 31.82 -13.64 -6.90
C LYS A 46 30.36 -13.58 -7.30
N GLN A 47 29.98 -14.29 -8.36
CA GLN A 47 28.58 -14.37 -8.78
C GLN A 47 27.82 -15.25 -7.77
N ARG A 48 26.87 -14.65 -7.05
CA ARG A 48 26.08 -15.32 -5.99
C ARG A 48 24.68 -15.67 -6.48
N GLY A 49 24.08 -14.82 -7.31
CA GLY A 49 22.84 -15.08 -8.03
C GLY A 49 23.07 -15.09 -9.54
N VAL A 50 22.33 -15.93 -10.25
CA VAL A 50 22.41 -16.05 -11.71
C VAL A 50 21.03 -15.86 -12.35
N PRO A 51 20.94 -15.13 -13.48
CA PRO A 51 19.68 -14.94 -14.18
C PRO A 51 19.22 -16.26 -14.79
N VAL A 52 17.91 -16.50 -14.77
CA VAL A 52 17.28 -17.69 -15.31
C VAL A 52 15.98 -17.32 -16.01
N GLN A 53 15.64 -18.05 -17.06
CA GLN A 53 14.34 -17.93 -17.71
C GLN A 53 13.38 -18.97 -17.11
N VAL A 54 12.25 -18.49 -16.61
CA VAL A 54 11.19 -19.30 -16.00
C VAL A 54 9.84 -18.85 -16.55
N SER A 55 8.82 -19.69 -16.41
CA SER A 55 7.44 -19.39 -16.83
C SER A 55 6.79 -18.26 -16.03
N GLY A 56 5.63 -17.81 -16.52
CA GLY A 56 4.83 -16.74 -15.92
C GLY A 56 5.13 -15.36 -16.52
N GLU A 57 4.67 -14.33 -15.83
CA GLU A 57 4.79 -12.93 -16.25
C GLU A 57 6.25 -12.51 -16.53
N VAL A 58 6.43 -11.59 -17.49
CA VAL A 58 7.73 -11.08 -17.92
C VAL A 58 8.41 -10.33 -16.77
N GLY A 59 9.62 -10.74 -16.42
CA GLY A 59 10.39 -10.12 -15.35
C GLY A 59 11.83 -10.64 -15.29
N LEU A 60 12.69 -9.95 -14.54
CA LEU A 60 14.07 -10.38 -14.32
C LEU A 60 14.11 -11.41 -13.20
N THR A 61 14.29 -12.69 -13.56
CA THR A 61 14.34 -13.78 -12.58
C THR A 61 15.77 -14.19 -12.26
N MET A 62 16.06 -14.34 -10.97
CA MET A 62 17.32 -14.80 -10.42
C MET A 62 17.13 -16.09 -9.62
N ARG A 63 18.13 -16.96 -9.67
CA ARG A 63 18.28 -18.14 -8.82
C ARG A 63 19.63 -18.11 -8.09
N ASN A 64 19.75 -18.90 -7.03
CA ASN A 64 21.04 -19.09 -6.35
C ASN A 64 22.07 -19.74 -7.30
N ALA A 65 23.33 -19.28 -7.26
CA ALA A 65 24.41 -19.85 -8.08
C ALA A 65 24.89 -21.24 -7.61
N ARG A 66 24.68 -21.59 -6.33
CA ARG A 66 25.16 -22.85 -5.73
C ARG A 66 24.40 -24.09 -6.22
N SER A 67 23.14 -23.93 -6.65
CA SER A 67 22.31 -25.04 -7.12
C SER A 67 21.65 -24.72 -8.44
N ALA A 68 21.68 -25.69 -9.37
CA ALA A 68 20.98 -25.60 -10.65
C ALA A 68 19.47 -25.94 -10.53
N LYS A 69 19.08 -26.70 -9.51
CA LYS A 69 17.69 -27.10 -9.22
C LYS A 69 17.26 -26.58 -7.85
N LEU A 70 15.96 -26.44 -7.64
CA LEU A 70 15.44 -26.05 -6.34
C LEU A 70 15.74 -27.14 -5.30
N VAL A 71 16.23 -26.74 -4.13
CA VAL A 71 16.43 -27.62 -2.98
C VAL A 71 15.10 -27.80 -2.27
N GLU A 72 14.65 -29.06 -2.13
CA GLU A 72 13.37 -29.39 -1.52
C GLU A 72 13.47 -30.09 -0.17
N VAL A 73 14.53 -30.89 0.02
CA VAL A 73 14.73 -31.72 1.21
C VAL A 73 16.22 -31.72 1.59
N PRO A 74 16.55 -31.83 2.89
CA PRO A 74 17.95 -31.85 3.33
C PRO A 74 18.60 -33.22 3.10
N TRP A 75 17.80 -34.29 3.10
CA TRP A 75 18.22 -35.66 2.79
C TRP A 75 17.03 -36.47 2.26
N GLU A 76 17.32 -37.61 1.63
CA GLU A 76 16.31 -38.48 1.04
C GLU A 76 15.28 -38.96 2.08
N GLY A 77 13.99 -38.92 1.72
CA GLY A 77 12.89 -39.36 2.57
C GLY A 77 12.43 -38.37 3.65
N ALA A 78 13.15 -37.28 3.94
CA ALA A 78 12.66 -36.23 4.84
C ALA A 78 11.83 -35.19 4.10
N THR A 79 10.63 -35.59 3.68
CA THR A 79 9.70 -34.74 2.92
C THR A 79 8.69 -34.01 3.81
N THR A 80 8.65 -34.32 5.11
CA THR A 80 7.74 -33.73 6.09
C THR A 80 8.44 -33.41 7.41
N MET A 81 7.85 -32.52 8.21
CA MET A 81 8.42 -32.18 9.53
C MET A 81 8.55 -33.40 10.45
N ALA A 82 7.55 -34.28 10.46
CA ALA A 82 7.59 -35.50 11.27
C ALA A 82 8.73 -36.45 10.85
N SER A 83 8.91 -36.67 9.54
CA SER A 83 10.00 -37.51 9.01
C SER A 83 11.38 -36.86 9.19
N LEU A 84 11.46 -35.53 9.05
CA LEU A 84 12.67 -34.74 9.31
C LEU A 84 13.11 -34.86 10.77
N PHE A 85 12.18 -34.66 11.70
CA PHE A 85 12.45 -34.75 13.14
C PHE A 85 12.83 -36.17 13.54
N GLU A 86 12.08 -37.19 13.12
CA GLU A 86 12.39 -38.59 13.41
C GLU A 86 13.79 -38.98 12.90
N GLN A 87 14.16 -38.57 11.68
CA GLN A 87 15.49 -38.85 11.14
C GLN A 87 16.60 -38.09 11.87
N SER A 88 16.36 -36.83 12.26
CA SER A 88 17.34 -36.08 13.06
C SER A 88 17.55 -36.72 14.42
N CYS A 89 16.46 -37.11 15.11
CA CYS A 89 16.54 -37.79 16.39
C CYS A 89 17.24 -39.15 16.31
N LYS A 90 17.03 -39.91 15.23
CA LYS A 90 17.76 -41.17 15.01
C LYS A 90 19.26 -40.94 14.81
N ARG A 91 19.67 -39.85 14.17
CA ARG A 91 21.09 -39.53 13.91
C ARG A 91 21.78 -38.98 15.16
N ASN A 92 21.08 -38.20 15.97
CA ASN A 92 21.66 -37.43 17.08
C ASN A 92 21.08 -37.82 18.46
N SER A 93 20.58 -39.06 18.64
CA SER A 93 19.78 -39.49 19.80
C SER A 93 20.32 -39.07 21.17
N GLU A 94 21.64 -39.22 21.38
CA GLU A 94 22.31 -38.94 22.66
C GLU A 94 22.82 -37.49 22.78
N GLU A 95 22.74 -36.71 21.70
CA GLU A 95 23.21 -35.33 21.69
C GLU A 95 22.21 -34.41 22.40
N ARG A 96 22.74 -33.31 22.96
CA ARG A 96 21.94 -32.27 23.62
C ARG A 96 21.02 -31.60 22.60
N PHE A 97 19.73 -31.50 22.93
CA PHE A 97 18.76 -30.86 22.07
C PHE A 97 18.06 -29.68 22.72
N LEU A 98 17.21 -29.88 23.73
CA LEU A 98 16.39 -28.80 24.31
C LEU A 98 16.94 -28.41 25.67
N GLY A 99 17.30 -27.14 25.82
CA GLY A 99 17.88 -26.57 27.02
C GLY A 99 16.93 -25.59 27.71
N THR A 100 16.60 -25.82 28.98
CA THR A 100 15.73 -24.95 29.77
C THR A 100 16.41 -24.53 31.08
N ARG A 101 16.15 -23.30 31.52
CA ARG A 101 16.68 -22.72 32.77
C ARG A 101 15.81 -23.08 33.97
N LYS A 102 16.43 -23.52 35.07
CA LYS A 102 15.71 -23.62 36.35
C LYS A 102 15.50 -22.24 36.96
N VAL A 103 14.26 -21.91 37.30
CA VAL A 103 13.95 -20.71 38.11
C VAL A 103 14.19 -21.05 39.58
N ILE A 104 15.16 -20.40 40.20
CA ILE A 104 15.52 -20.62 41.63
C ILE A 104 14.65 -19.76 42.54
N GLY A 105 14.28 -18.56 42.10
CA GLY A 105 13.44 -17.65 42.88
C GLY A 105 12.93 -16.45 42.09
N LYS A 106 11.87 -15.85 42.61
CA LYS A 106 11.18 -14.67 42.05
C LYS A 106 11.12 -13.58 43.11
N ASP A 107 11.69 -12.41 42.81
CA ASP A 107 11.58 -11.21 43.64
C ASP A 107 10.68 -10.19 42.95
N PHE A 108 9.91 -9.41 43.72
CA PHE A 108 9.12 -8.30 43.20
C PHE A 108 9.73 -6.97 43.65
N VAL A 109 10.12 -6.13 42.69
CA VAL A 109 10.64 -4.79 42.95
C VAL A 109 9.57 -3.78 42.57
N THR A 110 9.08 -3.01 43.54
CA THR A 110 8.16 -1.90 43.28
C THR A 110 8.96 -0.69 42.81
N ALA A 111 8.67 -0.16 41.62
CA ALA A 111 9.25 1.09 41.14
C ALA A 111 8.63 2.31 41.84
N SER A 112 9.24 3.48 41.64
CA SER A 112 8.81 4.75 42.23
C SER A 112 7.40 5.20 41.81
N ASP A 113 6.84 4.61 40.74
CA ASP A 113 5.49 4.83 40.22
C ASP A 113 4.44 3.84 40.78
N GLY A 114 4.84 2.94 41.70
CA GLY A 114 3.98 1.92 42.28
C GLY A 114 3.86 0.62 41.46
N ARG A 115 4.47 0.52 40.27
CA ARG A 115 4.43 -0.71 39.46
C ARG A 115 5.38 -1.77 40.02
N LYS A 116 4.89 -3.01 40.16
CA LYS A 116 5.69 -4.16 40.61
C LYS A 116 6.34 -4.86 39.42
N PHE A 117 7.66 -4.92 39.41
CA PHE A 117 8.44 -5.63 38.40
C PHE A 117 8.95 -6.96 38.97
N GLU A 118 8.67 -8.05 38.26
CA GLU A 118 9.21 -9.37 38.60
C GLU A 118 10.69 -9.46 38.18
N LYS A 119 11.54 -9.91 39.11
CA LYS A 119 12.96 -10.21 38.91
C LYS A 119 13.21 -11.69 39.18
N LEU A 120 13.77 -12.38 38.21
CA LEU A 120 14.09 -13.79 38.28
C LEU A 120 15.53 -14.02 38.72
N HIS A 121 15.69 -15.01 39.60
CA HIS A 121 16.97 -15.65 39.88
C HIS A 121 16.99 -16.99 39.14
N LEU A 122 17.84 -17.09 38.13
CA LEU A 122 17.94 -18.25 37.22
C LEU A 122 19.19 -19.07 37.53
N GLY A 123 19.03 -20.40 37.54
CA GLY A 123 20.10 -21.38 37.68
C GLY A 123 20.69 -21.81 36.35
N ASP A 124 21.36 -22.97 36.35
CA ASP A 124 21.98 -23.54 35.14
C ASP A 124 20.94 -24.08 34.14
N TYR A 125 21.41 -24.34 32.91
CA TYR A 125 20.61 -25.01 31.88
C TYR A 125 20.57 -26.52 32.13
N TYR A 126 19.36 -27.07 32.17
CA TYR A 126 19.09 -28.50 32.06
C TYR A 126 18.85 -28.87 30.60
N TRP A 127 19.35 -30.03 30.17
CA TRP A 127 19.30 -30.47 28.77
C TRP A 127 18.56 -31.78 28.61
N GLU A 128 17.65 -31.81 27.66
CA GLU A 128 17.05 -33.03 27.11
C GLU A 128 17.78 -33.43 25.84
N THR A 129 18.01 -34.74 25.65
CA THR A 129 18.59 -35.26 24.42
C THR A 129 17.56 -35.34 23.30
N TYR A 130 18.02 -35.45 22.05
CA TYR A 130 17.12 -35.67 20.91
C TYR A 130 16.22 -36.91 21.09
N GLY A 131 16.76 -38.00 21.64
CA GLY A 131 16.01 -39.22 21.91
C GLY A 131 14.94 -39.02 22.99
N GLN A 132 15.26 -38.29 24.05
CA GLN A 132 14.28 -37.93 25.09
C GLN A 132 13.15 -37.06 24.54
N ALA A 133 13.49 -36.00 23.80
CA ALA A 133 12.51 -35.11 23.17
C ALA A 133 11.61 -35.86 22.16
N PHE A 134 12.18 -36.80 21.39
CA PHE A 134 11.41 -37.65 20.47
C PHE A 134 10.41 -38.53 21.21
N ASN A 135 10.83 -39.16 22.32
CA ASN A 135 9.94 -39.99 23.13
C ASN A 135 8.80 -39.17 23.74
N ARG A 136 9.10 -37.96 24.23
CA ARG A 136 8.09 -37.02 24.73
C ARG A 136 7.09 -36.63 23.64
N ALA A 137 7.57 -36.28 22.44
CA ALA A 137 6.70 -35.98 21.31
C ALA A 137 5.82 -37.20 20.92
N CYS A 138 6.35 -38.42 20.97
CA CYS A 138 5.57 -39.65 20.72
C CYS A 138 4.50 -39.91 21.80
N ASN A 139 4.84 -39.68 23.06
CA ASN A 139 3.92 -39.81 24.18
C ASN A 139 2.81 -38.76 24.07
N PHE A 140 3.15 -37.50 23.83
CA PHE A 140 2.19 -36.43 23.64
C PHE A 140 1.27 -36.69 22.44
N ALA A 141 1.85 -37.11 21.30
CA ALA A 141 1.10 -37.49 20.11
C ALA A 141 0.05 -38.59 20.38
N SER A 142 0.45 -39.64 21.12
CA SER A 142 -0.48 -40.71 21.53
C SER A 142 -1.54 -40.18 22.50
N GLY A 143 -1.16 -39.27 23.41
CA GLY A 143 -2.06 -38.61 24.34
C GLY A 143 -3.17 -37.84 23.62
N LEU A 144 -2.83 -37.04 22.60
CA LEU A 144 -3.80 -36.32 21.78
C LEU A 144 -4.83 -37.26 21.13
N VAL A 145 -4.40 -38.41 20.59
CA VAL A 145 -5.35 -39.38 20.00
C VAL A 145 -6.28 -39.96 21.05
N ASN A 146 -5.77 -40.25 22.26
CA ASN A 146 -6.61 -40.67 23.40
C ASN A 146 -7.55 -39.56 23.93
N LEU A 147 -7.32 -38.31 23.54
CA LEU A 147 -8.23 -37.17 23.76
C LEU A 147 -9.21 -36.98 22.58
N ASN A 148 -9.33 -37.96 21.68
CA ASN A 148 -10.17 -37.95 20.48
C ASN A 148 -9.72 -36.98 19.37
N HIS A 149 -8.42 -36.70 19.27
CA HIS A 149 -7.89 -35.98 18.10
C HIS A 149 -7.66 -36.90 16.89
N ASP A 150 -8.03 -36.40 15.71
CA ASP A 150 -7.76 -37.02 14.42
C ASP A 150 -7.19 -36.03 13.39
N VAL A 151 -7.06 -36.48 12.15
CA VAL A 151 -6.46 -35.72 11.04
C VAL A 151 -7.29 -34.50 10.63
N ASP A 152 -8.58 -34.46 10.96
CA ASP A 152 -9.47 -33.34 10.66
C ASP A 152 -9.47 -32.31 11.81
N THR A 153 -8.92 -32.68 12.97
CA THR A 153 -8.80 -31.76 14.11
C THR A 153 -7.61 -30.81 13.98
N ARG A 154 -7.80 -29.61 14.53
CA ARG A 154 -6.77 -28.57 14.64
C ARG A 154 -6.41 -28.32 16.09
N VAL A 155 -5.17 -27.95 16.35
CA VAL A 155 -4.70 -27.60 17.69
C VAL A 155 -4.05 -26.22 17.63
N ALA A 156 -4.52 -25.28 18.44
CA ALA A 156 -3.84 -23.99 18.58
C ALA A 156 -2.77 -24.05 19.66
N ILE A 157 -1.62 -23.41 19.42
CA ILE A 157 -0.62 -23.15 20.45
C ILE A 157 -0.57 -21.64 20.71
N PHE A 158 -0.93 -21.25 21.93
CA PHE A 158 -0.99 -19.88 22.43
C PHE A 158 -0.12 -19.74 23.69
N ALA A 159 1.18 -19.72 23.47
CA ALA A 159 2.19 -19.73 24.53
C ALA A 159 3.46 -18.97 24.13
N GLU A 160 4.27 -18.61 25.11
CA GLU A 160 5.64 -18.13 24.91
C GLU A 160 6.56 -19.28 24.45
N THR A 161 7.70 -18.92 23.86
CA THR A 161 8.69 -19.90 23.36
C THR A 161 9.28 -20.71 24.50
N ARG A 162 9.17 -22.03 24.42
CA ARG A 162 9.71 -22.99 25.41
C ARG A 162 9.91 -24.37 24.78
N ALA A 163 10.65 -25.25 25.45
CA ALA A 163 10.93 -26.60 24.97
C ALA A 163 9.65 -27.42 24.70
N GLU A 164 8.67 -27.32 25.60
CA GLU A 164 7.40 -28.03 25.51
C GLU A 164 6.56 -27.56 24.31
N TRP A 165 6.73 -26.31 23.87
CA TRP A 165 6.11 -25.80 22.65
C TRP A 165 6.57 -26.62 21.45
N LEU A 166 7.89 -26.83 21.29
CA LEU A 166 8.44 -27.62 20.19
C LEU A 166 8.05 -29.10 20.28
N ILE A 167 7.98 -29.65 21.49
CA ILE A 167 7.52 -31.03 21.73
C ILE A 167 6.06 -31.19 21.32
N ALA A 168 5.19 -30.27 21.75
CA ALA A 168 3.78 -30.26 21.37
C ALA A 168 3.61 -30.17 19.85
N PHE A 169 4.36 -29.25 19.24
CA PHE A 169 4.38 -29.00 17.81
C PHE A 169 4.76 -30.24 17.00
N GLN A 170 5.85 -30.94 17.38
CA GLN A 170 6.26 -32.19 16.73
C GLN A 170 5.29 -33.34 17.01
N GLY A 171 4.67 -33.38 18.20
CA GLY A 171 3.67 -34.37 18.57
C GLY A 171 2.42 -34.30 17.67
N CYS A 172 1.92 -33.08 17.39
CA CYS A 172 0.81 -32.88 16.46
C CYS A 172 1.12 -33.42 15.05
N PHE A 173 2.30 -33.11 14.51
CA PHE A 173 2.70 -33.55 13.17
C PHE A 173 2.85 -35.05 13.03
N ARG A 174 3.16 -35.76 14.12
CA ARG A 174 3.24 -37.22 14.13
C ARG A 174 1.87 -37.89 13.92
N GLN A 175 0.79 -37.15 14.11
CA GLN A 175 -0.59 -37.61 13.91
C GLN A 175 -1.31 -36.88 12.77
N ASN A 176 -0.57 -36.13 11.93
CA ASN A 176 -1.11 -35.28 10.87
C ASN A 176 -2.18 -34.28 11.38
N ILE A 177 -1.94 -33.74 12.58
CA ILE A 177 -2.78 -32.69 13.16
C ILE A 177 -2.24 -31.34 12.73
N THR A 178 -3.09 -30.51 12.14
CA THR A 178 -2.73 -29.14 11.74
C THR A 178 -2.59 -28.24 12.96
N VAL A 179 -1.47 -27.51 13.05
CA VAL A 179 -1.19 -26.61 14.18
C VAL A 179 -1.53 -25.16 13.81
N VAL A 180 -2.28 -24.47 14.67
CA VAL A 180 -2.56 -23.05 14.55
C VAL A 180 -1.65 -22.29 15.52
N THR A 181 -0.81 -21.37 15.03
CA THR A 181 0.10 -20.62 15.91
C THR A 181 -0.43 -19.22 16.17
N ILE A 182 -0.48 -18.83 17.45
CA ILE A 182 -1.00 -17.53 17.88
C ILE A 182 0.02 -16.87 18.82
N TYR A 183 0.29 -15.58 18.61
CA TYR A 183 1.17 -14.81 19.49
C TYR A 183 0.59 -14.71 20.90
N ALA A 184 1.39 -15.02 21.91
CA ALA A 184 1.05 -14.83 23.33
C ALA A 184 0.64 -13.38 23.71
N THR A 185 1.00 -12.40 22.87
CA THR A 185 0.70 -10.98 23.06
C THR A 185 -0.46 -10.47 22.20
N LEU A 186 -1.16 -11.36 21.49
CA LEU A 186 -2.27 -10.95 20.62
C LEU A 186 -3.42 -10.37 21.44
N GLY A 187 -4.02 -9.28 20.97
CA GLY A 187 -5.21 -8.67 21.57
C GLY A 187 -6.45 -9.57 21.48
N ASP A 188 -7.45 -9.29 22.30
CA ASP A 188 -8.57 -10.20 22.57
C ASP A 188 -9.44 -10.43 21.33
N ASP A 189 -9.81 -9.38 20.60
CA ASP A 189 -10.61 -9.48 19.37
C ASP A 189 -9.89 -10.29 18.28
N ALA A 190 -8.59 -10.06 18.14
CA ALA A 190 -7.74 -10.77 17.20
C ALA A 190 -7.57 -12.25 17.58
N LEU A 191 -7.51 -12.56 18.88
CA LEU A 191 -7.47 -13.91 19.41
C LEU A 191 -8.79 -14.65 19.16
N ILE A 192 -9.93 -14.01 19.46
CA ILE A 192 -11.28 -14.55 19.20
C ILE A 192 -11.46 -14.85 17.71
N HIS A 193 -11.10 -13.90 16.84
CA HIS A 193 -11.17 -14.07 15.40
C HIS A 193 -10.34 -15.27 14.92
N SER A 194 -9.07 -15.34 15.35
CA SER A 194 -8.13 -16.39 14.91
C SER A 194 -8.59 -17.79 15.35
N LEU A 195 -9.08 -17.94 16.58
CA LEU A 195 -9.52 -19.23 17.11
C LEU A 195 -10.83 -19.71 16.47
N ASN A 196 -11.77 -18.79 16.21
CA ASN A 196 -13.06 -19.11 15.60
C ASN A 196 -12.93 -19.39 14.10
N GLU A 197 -12.18 -18.58 13.34
CA GLU A 197 -11.94 -18.80 11.91
C GLU A 197 -11.21 -20.13 11.68
N ALA A 198 -10.18 -20.42 12.48
CA ALA A 198 -9.50 -21.69 12.42
C ALA A 198 -10.28 -22.87 13.01
N GLN A 199 -11.49 -22.65 13.56
CA GLN A 199 -12.36 -23.68 14.12
C GLN A 199 -11.64 -24.62 15.09
N VAL A 200 -10.88 -24.05 16.03
CA VAL A 200 -9.98 -24.83 16.89
C VAL A 200 -10.77 -25.52 18.02
N PRO A 201 -10.74 -26.86 18.15
CA PRO A 201 -11.32 -27.57 19.28
C PRO A 201 -10.43 -27.55 20.53
N THR A 202 -9.10 -27.47 20.38
CA THR A 202 -8.16 -27.60 21.49
C THR A 202 -7.05 -26.55 21.45
N VAL A 203 -6.84 -25.88 22.58
CA VAL A 203 -5.79 -24.87 22.74
C VAL A 203 -4.74 -25.35 23.74
N ILE A 204 -3.47 -25.29 23.34
CA ILE A 204 -2.31 -25.50 24.20
C ILE A 204 -1.77 -24.13 24.62
N CYS A 205 -1.63 -23.85 25.92
CA CYS A 205 -1.23 -22.51 26.37
C CYS A 205 -0.42 -22.51 27.67
N ASP A 206 0.24 -21.39 27.96
CA ASP A 206 0.79 -21.16 29.29
C ASP A 206 -0.34 -20.87 30.29
N PHE A 207 -0.12 -21.16 31.58
CA PHE A 207 -1.13 -20.90 32.60
C PHE A 207 -1.57 -19.42 32.69
N LYS A 208 -0.67 -18.47 32.39
CA LYS A 208 -1.01 -17.04 32.30
C LYS A 208 -2.02 -16.79 31.17
N GLN A 209 -1.82 -17.44 30.03
CA GLN A 209 -2.66 -17.31 28.84
C GLN A 209 -3.99 -18.05 28.99
N PHE A 210 -4.01 -19.13 29.77
CA PHE A 210 -5.24 -19.81 30.16
C PHE A 210 -6.23 -18.85 30.85
N LYS A 211 -5.77 -18.00 31.78
CA LYS A 211 -6.63 -17.00 32.42
C LYS A 211 -7.26 -16.04 31.41
N LYS A 212 -6.50 -15.66 30.40
CA LYS A 212 -6.97 -14.80 29.31
C LYS A 212 -8.04 -15.50 28.48
N LEU A 213 -7.83 -16.77 28.11
CA LEU A 213 -8.81 -17.59 27.39
C LEU A 213 -10.09 -17.80 28.20
N ALA A 214 -9.99 -18.01 29.51
CA ALA A 214 -11.13 -18.16 30.39
C ALA A 214 -12.03 -16.91 30.38
N ALA A 215 -11.42 -15.70 30.41
CA ALA A 215 -12.13 -14.44 30.39
C ALA A 215 -12.92 -14.19 29.09
N ILE A 216 -12.44 -14.69 27.95
CA ILE A 216 -13.11 -14.56 26.65
C ILE A 216 -13.89 -15.82 26.23
N SER A 217 -14.06 -16.78 27.15
CA SER A 217 -14.69 -18.07 26.86
C SER A 217 -16.09 -17.98 26.23
N PRO A 218 -16.98 -17.00 26.58
CA PRO A 218 -18.31 -16.91 25.96
C PRO A 218 -18.28 -16.60 24.46
N SER A 219 -17.18 -16.02 23.96
CA SER A 219 -17.02 -15.63 22.55
C SER A 219 -16.33 -16.72 21.70
N LEU A 220 -15.86 -17.81 22.32
CA LEU A 220 -15.15 -18.90 21.66
C LEU A 220 -16.11 -20.04 21.37
N LYS A 221 -16.38 -20.30 20.08
CA LYS A 221 -17.51 -21.15 19.66
C LYS A 221 -17.16 -22.64 19.57
N THR A 222 -15.90 -22.95 19.24
CA THR A 222 -15.45 -24.30 18.87
C THR A 222 -14.63 -25.00 19.95
N ILE A 223 -14.12 -24.25 20.94
CA ILE A 223 -13.20 -24.80 21.93
C ILE A 223 -13.94 -25.75 22.86
N SER A 224 -13.37 -26.94 23.01
CA SER A 224 -13.87 -28.01 23.88
C SER A 224 -12.83 -28.49 24.89
N SER A 225 -11.54 -28.26 24.62
CA SER A 225 -10.44 -28.69 25.49
C SER A 225 -9.34 -27.64 25.57
N VAL A 226 -8.71 -27.54 26.74
CA VAL A 226 -7.52 -26.72 26.97
C VAL A 226 -6.44 -27.58 27.63
N ILE A 227 -5.24 -27.54 27.07
CA ILE A 227 -4.05 -28.18 27.61
C ILE A 227 -3.11 -27.07 28.08
N TYR A 228 -2.77 -27.03 29.36
CA TYR A 228 -1.84 -26.01 29.85
C TYR A 228 -0.47 -26.62 30.16
N PHE A 229 0.59 -25.85 29.94
CA PHE A 229 1.93 -26.25 30.39
C PHE A 229 2.01 -26.13 31.92
N ASP A 230 2.28 -27.25 32.59
CA ASP A 230 2.42 -27.32 34.05
C ASP A 230 3.85 -27.01 34.50
N ASP A 231 4.02 -25.90 35.20
CA ASP A 231 5.25 -25.50 35.90
C ASP A 231 5.14 -25.80 37.42
N GLU A 232 6.27 -25.90 38.15
CA GLU A 232 6.30 -26.19 39.61
C GLU A 232 5.43 -25.22 40.45
N ASP A 233 5.27 -23.97 40.00
CA ASP A 233 4.50 -22.92 40.69
C ASP A 233 3.06 -22.76 40.16
N THR A 234 2.55 -23.70 39.36
CA THR A 234 1.24 -23.53 38.70
C THR A 234 0.10 -23.48 39.73
N PRO A 235 -0.71 -22.41 39.79
CA PRO A 235 -1.86 -22.32 40.68
C PRO A 235 -2.86 -23.45 40.43
N SER A 236 -3.67 -23.78 41.46
CA SER A 236 -4.70 -24.80 41.32
C SER A 236 -5.72 -24.39 40.25
N VAL A 237 -6.09 -25.33 39.37
CA VAL A 237 -7.09 -25.09 38.31
C VAL A 237 -8.46 -24.69 38.92
N SER A 238 -8.75 -25.17 40.12
CA SER A 238 -9.96 -24.85 40.90
C SER A 238 -10.18 -23.37 41.14
N ASP A 239 -9.13 -22.54 41.17
CA ASP A 239 -9.25 -21.10 41.42
C ASP A 239 -9.70 -20.29 40.18
N VAL A 240 -9.63 -20.90 38.98
CA VAL A 240 -9.97 -20.25 37.70
C VAL A 240 -11.24 -20.85 37.08
N ALA A 241 -11.69 -22.02 37.57
CA ALA A 241 -12.76 -22.83 36.98
C ALA A 241 -14.19 -22.33 37.22
N GLN A 242 -14.42 -21.27 38.01
CA GLN A 242 -15.78 -20.82 38.34
C GLN A 242 -16.55 -20.22 37.15
N ASP A 243 -15.85 -19.70 36.14
CA ASP A 243 -16.44 -18.99 34.98
C ASP A 243 -16.27 -19.72 33.63
N ILE A 244 -15.74 -20.94 33.63
CA ILE A 244 -15.46 -21.71 32.41
C ILE A 244 -16.59 -22.72 32.18
N GLY A 245 -17.14 -22.78 30.97
CA GLY A 245 -18.15 -23.76 30.57
C GLY A 245 -17.66 -25.23 30.62
N ASN A 246 -18.33 -26.14 29.90
CA ASN A 246 -18.01 -27.58 29.84
C ASN A 246 -16.67 -27.93 29.13
N TRP A 247 -15.61 -27.14 29.28
CA TRP A 247 -14.30 -27.43 28.69
C TRP A 247 -13.55 -28.50 29.48
N ARG A 248 -12.90 -29.42 28.75
CA ARG A 248 -11.94 -30.36 29.34
C ARG A 248 -10.62 -29.65 29.58
N ILE A 249 -10.15 -29.61 30.82
CA ILE A 249 -8.86 -29.01 31.17
C ILE A 249 -7.88 -30.13 31.53
N SER A 250 -6.67 -30.12 31.00
CA SER A 250 -5.64 -31.13 31.29
C SER A 250 -4.25 -30.52 31.33
N ALA A 251 -3.39 -31.00 32.21
CA ALA A 251 -1.99 -30.59 32.22
C ALA A 251 -1.22 -31.26 31.07
N PHE A 252 -0.22 -30.58 30.49
CA PHE A 252 0.60 -31.14 29.42
C PHE A 252 1.25 -32.47 29.84
N SER A 253 1.79 -32.55 31.05
CA SER A 253 2.41 -33.77 31.57
C SER A 253 1.41 -34.92 31.77
N GLU A 254 0.13 -34.64 32.01
CA GLU A 254 -0.93 -35.67 32.09
C GLU A 254 -1.25 -36.24 30.72
N VAL A 255 -1.27 -35.40 29.68
CA VAL A 255 -1.47 -35.85 28.29
C VAL A 255 -0.29 -36.72 27.84
N GLU A 256 0.94 -36.35 28.19
CA GLU A 256 2.12 -37.18 27.95
C GLU A 256 2.00 -38.54 28.67
N LYS A 257 1.62 -38.55 29.96
CA LYS A 257 1.43 -39.79 30.74
C LYS A 257 0.33 -40.67 30.14
N LEU A 258 -0.78 -40.08 29.70
CA LEU A 258 -1.89 -40.78 29.07
C LEU A 258 -1.43 -41.52 27.80
N GLY A 259 -0.68 -40.84 26.94
CA GLY A 259 -0.16 -41.43 25.72
C GLY A 259 0.97 -42.43 25.94
N ARG A 260 1.79 -42.25 26.98
CA ARG A 260 2.78 -43.24 27.40
C ARG A 260 2.13 -44.56 27.84
N ASN A 261 1.02 -44.47 28.57
CA ASN A 261 0.27 -45.64 29.05
C ASN A 261 -0.56 -46.29 27.93
N ASN A 262 -1.00 -45.51 26.94
CA ASN A 262 -1.82 -45.95 25.82
C ASN A 262 -1.19 -45.53 24.48
N PRO A 263 -0.09 -46.16 24.05
CA PRO A 263 0.63 -45.77 22.85
C PRO A 263 -0.20 -46.05 21.59
N VAL A 264 -0.16 -45.12 20.64
CA VAL A 264 -0.89 -45.24 19.36
C VAL A 264 0.09 -45.14 18.19
N HIS A 265 -0.19 -45.88 17.11
CA HIS A 265 0.60 -45.76 15.87
C HIS A 265 0.49 -44.34 15.26
N SER A 266 1.58 -43.89 14.66
CA SER A 266 1.64 -42.58 14.00
C SER A 266 0.91 -42.57 12.66
N ARG A 267 0.11 -41.53 12.43
CA ARG A 267 -0.45 -41.18 11.12
C ARG A 267 0.40 -40.07 10.50
N LEU A 268 1.38 -40.46 9.69
CA LEU A 268 2.34 -39.49 9.15
C LEU A 268 1.74 -38.67 7.99
N PRO A 269 2.03 -37.36 7.93
CA PRO A 269 1.58 -36.48 6.85
C PRO A 269 2.33 -36.73 5.55
N ILE A 270 1.79 -36.21 4.45
CA ILE A 270 2.51 -36.04 3.18
C ILE A 270 2.99 -34.60 2.99
N LYS A 271 3.92 -34.39 2.06
CA LYS A 271 4.54 -33.07 1.77
C LYS A 271 3.52 -31.94 1.57
N LYS A 272 2.37 -32.25 0.96
CA LYS A 272 1.34 -31.28 0.58
C LYS A 272 0.35 -30.94 1.70
N ASP A 273 0.33 -31.73 2.78
CA ASP A 273 -0.58 -31.49 3.90
C ASP A 273 -0.20 -30.18 4.60
N ILE A 274 -1.21 -29.47 5.10
CA ILE A 274 -1.00 -28.24 5.87
C ILE A 274 -0.42 -28.62 7.22
N ALA A 275 0.78 -28.14 7.50
CA ALA A 275 1.41 -28.31 8.79
C ALA A 275 0.93 -27.22 9.76
N VAL A 276 1.01 -25.96 9.32
CA VAL A 276 0.80 -24.80 10.17
C VAL A 276 -0.14 -23.81 9.52
N ILE A 277 -1.12 -23.31 10.29
CA ILE A 277 -1.88 -22.11 9.99
C ILE A 277 -1.32 -21.00 10.88
N MET A 278 -0.55 -20.09 10.28
CA MET A 278 0.14 -19.04 11.03
C MET A 278 -0.58 -17.70 10.86
N TYR A 279 -1.14 -17.18 11.96
CA TYR A 279 -1.82 -15.89 11.94
C TYR A 279 -0.82 -14.73 11.91
N THR A 280 -1.01 -13.84 10.95
CA THR A 280 -0.19 -12.64 10.77
C THR A 280 -1.01 -11.38 11.00
N SER A 281 -0.48 -10.44 11.79
CA SER A 281 -1.05 -9.10 11.92
C SER A 281 -0.63 -8.25 10.72
N GLY A 282 -1.45 -8.19 9.68
CA GLY A 282 -1.24 -7.30 8.54
C GLY A 282 -1.45 -5.82 8.91
N SER A 283 -0.99 -4.90 8.06
CA SER A 283 -1.07 -3.45 8.26
C SER A 283 -2.49 -2.85 8.20
N THR A 284 -3.50 -3.61 7.77
CA THR A 284 -4.81 -3.04 7.39
C THR A 284 -6.05 -3.88 7.78
N GLY A 285 -6.01 -4.72 8.82
CA GLY A 285 -7.22 -5.41 9.28
C GLY A 285 -7.03 -6.59 10.25
N LEU A 286 -8.07 -7.43 10.36
CA LEU A 286 -8.08 -8.68 11.14
C LEU A 286 -6.91 -9.61 10.74
N PRO A 287 -6.32 -10.35 11.69
CA PRO A 287 -5.24 -11.28 11.41
C PRO A 287 -5.61 -12.31 10.34
N LYS A 288 -4.67 -12.65 9.44
CA LYS A 288 -4.90 -13.65 8.39
C LYS A 288 -4.12 -14.93 8.68
N GLY A 289 -4.78 -16.09 8.63
CA GLY A 289 -4.13 -17.39 8.77
C GLY A 289 -3.43 -17.84 7.48
N VAL A 290 -2.11 -17.82 7.44
CA VAL A 290 -1.31 -18.31 6.30
C VAL A 290 -1.16 -19.83 6.39
N MET A 291 -1.53 -20.55 5.32
CA MET A 291 -1.48 -22.01 5.26
C MET A 291 -0.12 -22.52 4.77
N ILE A 292 0.72 -22.97 5.70
CA ILE A 292 2.08 -23.47 5.46
C ILE A 292 2.06 -25.00 5.41
N THR A 293 2.54 -25.57 4.29
CA THR A 293 2.63 -27.03 4.13
C THR A 293 3.88 -27.60 4.80
N HIS A 294 3.88 -28.90 5.08
CA HIS A 294 5.08 -29.61 5.55
C HIS A 294 6.27 -29.43 4.61
N GLY A 295 6.04 -29.49 3.29
CA GLY A 295 7.08 -29.30 2.29
C GLY A 295 7.70 -27.91 2.27
N ASN A 296 6.94 -26.86 2.62
CA ASN A 296 7.47 -25.50 2.67
C ASN A 296 8.53 -25.36 3.76
N ILE A 297 8.23 -25.83 4.98
CA ILE A 297 9.12 -25.71 6.14
C ILE A 297 10.41 -26.51 5.89
N VAL A 298 10.28 -27.76 5.43
CA VAL A 298 11.40 -28.64 5.11
C VAL A 298 12.30 -28.05 4.03
N ALA A 299 11.72 -27.49 2.95
CA ALA A 299 12.49 -26.89 1.86
C ALA A 299 13.27 -25.65 2.31
N THR A 300 12.66 -24.77 3.12
CA THR A 300 13.37 -23.62 3.69
C THR A 300 14.53 -24.07 4.57
N ALA A 301 14.31 -25.05 5.46
CA ALA A 301 15.36 -25.56 6.34
C ALA A 301 16.53 -26.16 5.54
N ALA A 302 16.21 -26.98 4.54
CA ALA A 302 17.20 -27.55 3.64
C ALA A 302 18.02 -26.48 2.89
N ALA A 303 17.36 -25.44 2.38
CA ALA A 303 18.03 -24.35 1.68
C ALA A 303 18.99 -23.58 2.60
N VAL A 304 18.56 -23.22 3.81
CA VAL A 304 19.41 -22.46 4.75
C VAL A 304 20.63 -23.27 5.21
N MET A 305 20.49 -24.58 5.41
CA MET A 305 21.62 -25.47 5.72
C MET A 305 22.72 -25.45 4.65
N THR A 306 22.37 -25.20 3.38
CA THR A 306 23.39 -25.08 2.32
C THR A 306 24.11 -23.73 2.33
N VAL A 307 23.59 -22.73 3.05
CA VAL A 307 24.14 -21.36 3.07
C VAL A 307 25.04 -21.14 4.28
N ILE A 308 24.63 -21.62 5.46
CA ILE A 308 25.41 -21.51 6.70
C ILE A 308 26.47 -22.64 6.73
N PRO A 309 27.76 -22.31 6.76
CA PRO A 309 28.81 -23.32 6.73
C PRO A 309 28.91 -24.06 8.08
N GLU A 310 29.10 -25.37 7.99
CA GLU A 310 29.44 -26.26 9.12
C GLU A 310 28.47 -26.16 10.30
N ILE A 311 27.18 -25.94 10.04
CA ILE A 311 26.14 -26.03 11.08
C ILE A 311 25.97 -27.48 11.54
N GLY A 312 26.00 -27.73 12.85
CA GLY A 312 25.86 -29.10 13.38
C GLY A 312 25.86 -29.22 14.89
N ILE A 313 26.16 -30.43 15.39
CA ILE A 313 26.12 -30.81 16.83
C ILE A 313 27.01 -29.99 17.76
N LYS A 314 28.00 -29.27 17.23
CA LYS A 314 28.88 -28.39 18.01
C LYS A 314 28.26 -27.02 18.27
N ASP A 315 27.17 -26.70 17.58
CA ASP A 315 26.51 -25.42 17.71
C ASP A 315 25.48 -25.39 18.83
N VAL A 316 25.38 -24.23 19.45
CA VAL A 316 24.37 -23.91 20.45
C VAL A 316 23.63 -22.67 19.99
N TYR A 317 22.33 -22.81 19.76
CA TYR A 317 21.43 -21.76 19.34
C TYR A 317 20.67 -21.20 20.55
N LEU A 318 20.54 -19.88 20.63
CA LEU A 318 19.73 -19.21 21.64
C LEU A 318 18.34 -18.87 21.08
N ALA A 319 17.31 -19.60 21.51
CA ALA A 319 15.92 -19.38 21.15
C ALA A 319 15.26 -18.44 22.17
N TYR A 320 14.95 -17.21 21.75
CA TYR A 320 14.31 -16.21 22.61
C TYR A 320 13.27 -15.35 21.90
N LEU A 321 13.14 -15.50 20.57
CA LEU A 321 12.09 -14.87 19.79
C LEU A 321 10.81 -15.73 19.88
N PRO A 322 9.62 -15.16 19.63
CA PRO A 322 8.37 -15.92 19.66
C PRO A 322 8.33 -17.02 18.59
N GLN A 323 8.15 -18.28 18.99
CA GLN A 323 8.07 -19.45 18.10
C GLN A 323 6.81 -19.43 17.21
N ALA A 324 5.79 -18.68 17.62
CA ALA A 324 4.61 -18.37 16.81
C ALA A 324 4.93 -17.48 15.58
N HIS A 325 6.15 -16.94 15.46
CA HIS A 325 6.61 -16.22 14.28
C HIS A 325 7.46 -17.12 13.37
N VAL A 326 7.21 -17.03 12.06
CA VAL A 326 7.84 -17.87 11.02
C VAL A 326 9.37 -17.87 11.06
N PHE A 327 9.97 -16.73 11.45
CA PHE A 327 11.42 -16.58 11.51
C PHE A 327 12.06 -17.49 12.57
N GLU A 328 11.51 -17.51 13.78
CA GLU A 328 12.02 -18.37 14.85
C GLU A 328 11.71 -19.84 14.54
N LEU A 329 10.49 -20.11 14.05
CA LEU A 329 10.10 -21.46 13.64
C LEU A 329 11.07 -22.04 12.58
N ALA A 330 11.44 -21.24 11.58
CA ALA A 330 12.41 -21.65 10.57
C ALA A 330 13.82 -21.83 11.15
N ALA A 331 14.27 -20.93 12.04
CA ALA A 331 15.57 -21.03 12.69
C ALA A 331 15.69 -22.30 13.54
N GLU A 332 14.73 -22.57 14.43
CA GLU A 332 14.71 -23.80 15.24
C GLU A 332 14.60 -25.05 14.37
N THR A 333 13.86 -25.01 13.26
CA THR A 333 13.80 -26.15 12.32
C THR A 333 15.16 -26.41 11.68
N VAL A 334 15.91 -25.38 11.32
CA VAL A 334 17.29 -25.52 10.81
C VAL A 334 18.20 -26.14 11.87
N MET A 335 18.12 -25.68 13.12
CA MET A 335 18.92 -26.24 14.23
C MET A 335 18.58 -27.71 14.48
N LEU A 336 17.28 -28.03 14.55
CA LEU A 336 16.77 -29.39 14.65
C LEU A 336 17.30 -30.27 13.51
N THR A 337 17.32 -29.76 12.28
CA THR A 337 17.82 -30.51 11.12
C THR A 337 19.33 -30.72 11.16
N ALA A 338 20.08 -29.71 11.63
CA ALA A 338 21.53 -29.78 11.75
C ALA A 338 22.02 -30.65 12.92
N GLY A 339 21.17 -30.93 13.91
CA GLY A 339 21.58 -31.60 15.15
C GLY A 339 22.11 -30.64 16.22
N ALA A 340 21.87 -29.34 16.09
CA ALA A 340 22.37 -28.31 17.01
C ALA A 340 21.51 -28.22 18.28
N ALA A 341 22.16 -27.89 19.41
CA ALA A 341 21.48 -27.70 20.68
C ALA A 341 20.73 -26.35 20.72
N ILE A 342 19.51 -26.33 21.22
CA ILE A 342 18.63 -25.16 21.35
C ILE A 342 18.46 -24.83 22.83
N GLY A 343 18.99 -23.70 23.28
CA GLY A 343 18.75 -23.17 24.62
C GLY A 343 17.67 -22.11 24.60
N TYR A 344 16.61 -22.29 25.39
CA TYR A 344 15.50 -21.35 25.51
C TYR A 344 15.81 -20.22 26.51
N GLY A 345 15.32 -19.02 26.19
CA GLY A 345 15.41 -17.82 27.03
C GLY A 345 14.35 -16.79 26.61
N SER A 346 14.47 -15.55 27.09
CA SER A 346 13.58 -14.47 26.65
C SER A 346 14.34 -13.17 26.40
N ALA A 347 13.77 -12.27 25.61
CA ALA A 347 14.36 -10.94 25.37
C ALA A 347 14.62 -10.16 26.69
N LEU A 348 13.82 -10.42 27.73
CA LEU A 348 13.94 -9.79 29.05
C LEU A 348 14.95 -10.50 29.98
N THR A 349 15.52 -11.62 29.55
CA THR A 349 16.52 -12.43 30.29
C THR A 349 17.82 -12.65 29.50
N LEU A 350 17.88 -12.16 28.26
CA LEU A 350 18.98 -12.29 27.30
C LEU A 350 20.38 -11.92 27.86
N THR A 351 20.52 -10.78 28.54
CA THR A 351 21.79 -10.26 29.05
C THR A 351 21.78 -10.13 30.58
N ASP A 352 22.96 -10.07 31.21
CA ASP A 352 23.10 -9.88 32.67
C ASP A 352 22.45 -8.59 33.18
N THR A 353 22.24 -7.62 32.29
CA THR A 353 21.62 -6.33 32.57
C THR A 353 20.13 -6.26 32.21
N SER A 354 19.55 -7.36 31.71
CA SER A 354 18.17 -7.34 31.23
C SER A 354 17.15 -7.14 32.37
N ASN A 355 15.99 -6.57 32.03
CA ASN A 355 15.01 -6.09 33.01
C ASN A 355 14.41 -7.18 33.90
N LYS A 356 14.37 -8.45 33.48
CA LYS A 356 13.82 -9.54 34.28
C LYS A 356 14.90 -10.27 35.09
N ILE A 357 16.18 -9.95 34.93
CA ILE A 357 17.28 -10.57 35.68
C ILE A 357 17.54 -9.83 36.99
N LYS A 358 17.65 -10.57 38.10
CA LYS A 358 18.10 -10.04 39.40
C LYS A 358 19.58 -9.69 39.34
N LYS A 359 19.96 -8.52 39.87
CA LYS A 359 21.37 -8.09 39.96
C LYS A 359 22.24 -9.20 40.59
N GLY A 360 23.35 -9.53 39.94
CA GLY A 360 24.26 -10.62 40.34
C GLY A 360 23.93 -11.99 39.73
N THR A 361 22.79 -12.13 39.05
CA THR A 361 22.43 -13.33 38.28
C THR A 361 22.89 -13.16 36.83
N LYS A 362 23.37 -14.23 36.20
CA LYS A 362 23.77 -14.20 34.79
C LYS A 362 22.56 -14.38 33.87
N GLY A 363 22.49 -13.60 32.80
CA GLY A 363 21.52 -13.74 31.73
C GLY A 363 21.80 -14.95 30.82
N ASP A 364 20.88 -15.21 29.90
CA ASP A 364 20.89 -16.40 29.04
C ASP A 364 22.08 -16.49 28.12
N ALA A 365 22.43 -15.40 27.43
CA ALA A 365 23.57 -15.41 26.53
C ALA A 365 24.89 -15.70 27.28
N SER A 366 25.08 -15.13 28.47
CA SER A 366 26.27 -15.32 29.30
C SER A 366 26.46 -16.77 29.78
N MET A 367 25.36 -17.47 30.04
CA MET A 367 25.37 -18.84 30.57
C MET A 367 25.36 -19.89 29.47
N LEU A 368 24.55 -19.67 28.44
CA LEU A 368 24.46 -20.57 27.30
C LEU A 368 25.71 -20.52 26.42
N LYS A 369 26.33 -19.33 26.30
CA LYS A 369 27.42 -19.03 25.37
C LYS A 369 27.09 -19.49 23.93
N PRO A 370 26.04 -18.91 23.32
CA PRO A 370 25.56 -19.36 22.03
C PRO A 370 26.62 -19.17 20.93
N THR A 371 26.67 -20.11 19.98
CA THR A 371 27.46 -19.98 18.75
C THR A 371 26.62 -19.37 17.62
N LEU A 372 25.30 -19.59 17.65
CA LEU A 372 24.34 -19.12 16.67
C LEU A 372 23.21 -18.34 17.35
N MET A 373 22.75 -17.27 16.72
CA MET A 373 21.66 -16.45 17.23
C MET A 373 20.87 -15.82 16.08
N ALA A 374 19.55 -15.91 16.12
CA ALA A 374 18.68 -15.08 15.30
C ALA A 374 18.35 -13.79 16.07
N ALA A 375 18.38 -12.67 15.39
CA ALA A 375 18.14 -11.35 15.95
C ALA A 375 17.28 -10.52 15.01
N VAL A 376 16.66 -9.49 15.60
CA VAL A 376 15.90 -8.48 14.87
C VAL A 376 16.64 -7.15 15.01
N PRO A 377 16.54 -6.20 14.06
CA PRO A 377 17.34 -4.97 14.08
C PRO A 377 17.31 -4.23 15.43
N ALA A 378 16.12 -4.10 16.03
CA ALA A 378 15.96 -3.44 17.33
C ALA A 378 16.77 -4.08 18.48
N ILE A 379 17.01 -5.39 18.45
CA ILE A 379 17.87 -6.06 19.44
C ILE A 379 19.33 -5.70 19.18
N LEU A 380 19.76 -5.68 17.91
CA LEU A 380 21.13 -5.32 17.54
C LEU A 380 21.42 -3.84 17.84
N ASP A 381 20.46 -2.95 17.62
CA ASP A 381 20.55 -1.54 17.99
C ASP A 381 20.67 -1.38 19.51
N ARG A 382 19.85 -2.10 20.30
CA ARG A 382 19.96 -2.10 21.76
C ARG A 382 21.32 -2.59 22.25
N VAL A 383 21.88 -3.63 21.60
CA VAL A 383 23.23 -4.12 21.91
C VAL A 383 24.28 -3.07 21.58
N ARG A 384 24.19 -2.42 20.40
CA ARG A 384 25.08 -1.32 20.01
C ARG A 384 25.05 -0.20 21.04
N ASP A 385 23.86 0.28 21.38
CA ASP A 385 23.67 1.42 22.27
C ASP A 385 24.12 1.08 23.70
N GLY A 386 23.84 -0.14 24.18
CA GLY A 386 24.35 -0.65 25.46
C GLY A 386 25.88 -0.71 25.52
N VAL A 387 26.54 -1.11 24.43
CA VAL A 387 28.01 -1.10 24.33
C VAL A 387 28.54 0.33 24.34
N LEU A 388 27.98 1.23 23.53
CA LEU A 388 28.40 2.63 23.45
C LEU A 388 28.25 3.33 24.80
N LYS A 389 27.11 3.17 25.45
CA LYS A 389 26.85 3.72 26.79
C LYS A 389 27.87 3.25 27.82
N LYS A 390 28.21 1.96 27.84
CA LYS A 390 29.20 1.41 28.78
C LYS A 390 30.62 1.95 28.51
N VAL A 391 30.97 2.16 27.23
CA VAL A 391 32.23 2.80 26.84
C VAL A 391 32.27 4.26 27.29
N ASP A 392 31.15 4.97 27.16
CA ASP A 392 31.01 6.36 27.57
C ASP A 392 31.06 6.54 29.10
N GLU A 393 30.36 5.69 29.86
CA GLU A 393 30.39 5.66 31.32
C GLU A 393 31.80 5.37 31.87
N THR A 394 32.58 4.54 31.17
CA THR A 394 33.97 4.23 31.59
C THR A 394 34.90 5.43 31.36
N GLY A 395 34.67 6.22 30.30
CA GLY A 395 35.38 7.48 30.02
C GLY A 395 36.90 7.36 29.80
N GLY A 396 37.55 8.52 29.58
CA GLY A 396 39.00 8.66 29.58
C GLY A 396 39.77 7.88 28.50
N PHE A 397 40.86 7.19 28.91
CA PHE A 397 41.74 6.43 28.01
C PHE A 397 41.03 5.24 27.36
N ALA A 398 40.10 4.58 28.06
CA ALA A 398 39.37 3.43 27.55
C ALA A 398 38.52 3.79 26.30
N LYS A 399 37.83 4.93 26.33
CA LYS A 399 37.05 5.44 25.18
C LYS A 399 37.94 5.77 23.98
N LYS A 400 39.09 6.43 24.20
CA LYS A 400 40.07 6.69 23.13
C LYS A 400 40.59 5.39 22.52
N LEU A 401 40.91 4.41 23.35
CA LEU A 401 41.42 3.11 22.92
C LEU A 401 40.37 2.34 22.10
N PHE A 402 39.10 2.36 22.51
CA PHE A 402 37.99 1.80 21.74
C PHE A 402 37.85 2.45 20.36
N ASN A 403 37.85 3.78 20.30
CA ASN A 403 37.74 4.52 19.03
C ASN A 403 38.90 4.21 18.07
N ILE A 404 40.13 4.10 18.59
CA ILE A 404 41.29 3.71 17.79
C ILE A 404 41.11 2.29 17.22
N ALA A 405 40.75 1.33 18.06
CA ALA A 405 40.56 -0.07 17.65
C ALA A 405 39.42 -0.23 16.62
N TYR A 406 38.30 0.47 16.83
CA TYR A 406 37.15 0.48 15.92
C TYR A 406 37.54 1.06 14.56
N ASN A 407 38.16 2.24 14.53
CA ASN A 407 38.59 2.89 13.29
C ASN A 407 39.62 2.04 12.53
N ARG A 408 40.55 1.38 13.24
CA ARG A 408 41.51 0.46 12.63
C ARG A 408 40.82 -0.72 11.92
N ARG A 409 39.84 -1.37 12.56
CA ARG A 409 39.05 -2.44 11.93
C ARG A 409 38.21 -1.95 10.75
N LEU A 410 37.63 -0.75 10.86
CA LEU A 410 36.86 -0.16 9.77
C LEU A 410 37.71 0.07 8.51
N VAL A 411 38.95 0.53 8.68
CA VAL A 411 39.93 0.71 7.59
C VAL A 411 40.34 -0.64 6.97
N ALA A 412 40.46 -1.69 7.79
CA ALA A 412 40.72 -3.05 7.32
C ALA A 412 39.63 -3.58 6.38
N ILE A 413 38.37 -3.40 6.77
CA ILE A 413 37.20 -3.84 5.99
C ILE A 413 37.10 -3.07 4.66
N ARG A 414 37.54 -1.80 4.62
CA ARG A 414 37.55 -0.96 3.42
C ARG A 414 38.70 -1.24 2.44
N GLY A 415 39.49 -2.30 2.66
CA GLY A 415 40.47 -2.78 1.69
C GLY A 415 41.85 -2.11 1.75
N SER A 416 42.21 -1.47 2.87
CA SER A 416 43.59 -1.01 3.07
C SER A 416 44.52 -2.19 3.43
N TRP A 417 45.60 -2.37 2.67
CA TRP A 417 46.65 -3.37 2.93
C TRP A 417 47.28 -3.25 4.33
N PHE A 418 47.32 -2.04 4.89
CA PHE A 418 47.82 -1.79 6.25
C PHE A 418 46.82 -2.17 7.36
N GLY A 419 45.61 -2.64 7.04
CA GLY A 419 44.50 -2.76 7.98
C GLY A 419 44.46 -4.01 8.87
N ALA A 420 45.28 -5.04 8.67
CA ALA A 420 45.28 -6.18 9.57
C ALA A 420 46.59 -6.98 9.53
N TRP A 421 47.60 -6.54 10.28
CA TRP A 421 48.55 -7.52 10.80
C TRP A 421 47.77 -8.47 11.71
N GLY A 422 47.87 -9.79 11.49
CA GLY A 422 47.20 -10.79 12.32
C GLY A 422 47.50 -10.62 13.81
N LEU A 423 48.71 -10.14 14.14
CA LEU A 423 49.13 -9.79 15.50
C LEU A 423 48.38 -8.58 16.07
N GLU A 424 48.17 -7.51 15.30
CA GLU A 424 47.41 -6.33 15.74
C GLU A 424 45.92 -6.68 15.97
N LYS A 425 45.34 -7.50 15.07
CA LYS A 425 43.98 -8.02 15.24
C LYS A 425 43.83 -8.79 16.55
N LEU A 426 44.79 -9.65 16.86
CA LEU A 426 44.83 -10.48 18.07
C LEU A 426 44.99 -9.62 19.35
N LEU A 427 45.81 -8.57 19.30
CA LEU A 427 45.94 -7.60 20.41
C LEU A 427 44.63 -6.86 20.69
N TRP A 428 44.00 -6.29 19.66
CA TRP A 428 42.72 -5.58 19.83
C TRP A 428 41.59 -6.52 20.25
N ASP A 429 41.60 -7.76 19.75
CA ASP A 429 40.67 -8.81 20.16
C ASP A 429 40.76 -9.08 21.66
N ILE A 430 41.97 -9.25 22.20
CA ILE A 430 42.18 -9.56 23.62
C ILE A 430 41.83 -8.37 24.53
N ILE A 431 42.27 -7.16 24.16
CA ILE A 431 42.18 -5.98 25.04
C ILE A 431 40.76 -5.42 25.10
N ILE A 432 40.06 -5.36 23.96
CA ILE A 432 38.78 -4.65 23.82
C ILE A 432 37.65 -5.60 23.45
N PHE A 433 37.75 -6.25 22.28
CA PHE A 433 36.58 -6.91 21.68
C PHE A 433 36.14 -8.16 22.44
N LYS A 434 37.04 -8.88 23.12
CA LYS A 434 36.68 -10.03 23.98
C LYS A 434 35.71 -9.64 25.11
N LYS A 435 35.88 -8.45 25.70
CA LYS A 435 34.96 -7.91 26.74
C LYS A 435 33.61 -7.48 26.17
N ILE A 436 33.57 -7.08 24.90
CA ILE A 436 32.33 -6.71 24.23
C ILE A 436 31.56 -7.97 23.82
N ARG A 437 32.25 -8.95 23.22
CA ARG A 437 31.68 -10.25 22.83
C ARG A 437 31.06 -11.00 24.01
N SER A 438 31.64 -10.87 25.21
CA SER A 438 31.12 -11.54 26.40
C SER A 438 29.71 -11.09 26.80
N VAL A 439 29.22 -9.94 26.32
CA VAL A 439 27.84 -9.49 26.55
C VAL A 439 26.82 -10.47 25.95
N LEU A 440 27.17 -11.13 24.84
CA LEU A 440 26.36 -12.17 24.21
C LEU A 440 27.04 -13.54 24.30
N GLY A 441 27.75 -13.81 25.40
CA GLY A 441 28.32 -15.13 25.70
C GLY A 441 29.71 -15.42 25.11
N GLY A 442 30.17 -14.64 24.13
CA GLY A 442 31.56 -14.65 23.66
C GLY A 442 31.90 -15.60 22.51
N GLU A 443 31.07 -16.60 22.25
CA GLU A 443 31.33 -17.70 21.29
C GLU A 443 30.53 -17.59 19.97
N ILE A 444 29.79 -16.49 19.79
CA ILE A 444 28.98 -16.28 18.59
C ILE A 444 29.88 -16.29 17.35
N ARG A 445 29.61 -17.21 16.42
CA ARG A 445 30.31 -17.33 15.14
C ARG A 445 29.47 -16.83 13.96
N PHE A 446 28.14 -16.80 14.09
CA PHE A 446 27.23 -16.32 13.05
C PHE A 446 25.94 -15.79 13.66
N MET A 447 25.49 -14.62 13.19
CA MET A 447 24.20 -14.04 13.58
C MET A 447 23.31 -13.89 12.36
N LEU A 448 22.05 -14.28 12.50
CA LEU A 448 21.04 -14.06 11.47
C LEU A 448 20.19 -12.85 11.87
N CYS A 449 20.07 -11.86 10.99
CA CYS A 449 19.20 -10.70 11.20
C CYS A 449 18.05 -10.70 10.19
N GLY A 450 16.81 -10.59 10.68
CA GLY A 450 15.62 -10.58 9.83
C GLY A 450 14.41 -9.90 10.50
N GLY A 451 13.27 -9.92 9.82
CA GLY A 451 12.00 -9.34 10.31
C GLY A 451 11.82 -7.83 10.07
N ALA A 452 12.91 -7.07 9.91
CA ALA A 452 12.90 -5.66 9.52
C ALA A 452 14.23 -5.26 8.84
N PRO A 453 14.28 -4.12 8.13
CA PRO A 453 15.52 -3.59 7.55
C PRO A 453 16.58 -3.27 8.61
N LEU A 454 17.82 -3.74 8.41
CA LEU A 454 18.95 -3.43 9.28
C LEU A 454 19.78 -2.28 8.69
N SER A 455 20.04 -1.24 9.49
CA SER A 455 20.89 -0.13 9.06
C SER A 455 22.31 -0.60 8.76
N GLY A 456 22.92 -0.05 7.70
CA GLY A 456 24.28 -0.39 7.32
C GLY A 456 25.30 -0.03 8.40
N ASP A 457 25.04 1.00 9.20
CA ASP A 457 25.90 1.40 10.33
C ASP A 457 25.84 0.43 11.49
N THR A 458 24.64 -0.01 11.90
CA THR A 458 24.50 -1.03 12.95
C THR A 458 25.12 -2.34 12.50
N GLN A 459 24.89 -2.79 11.27
CA GLN A 459 25.50 -4.01 10.76
C GLN A 459 27.03 -3.92 10.76
N ARG A 460 27.60 -2.80 10.29
CA ARG A 460 29.05 -2.55 10.34
C ARG A 460 29.57 -2.59 11.77
N PHE A 461 28.90 -1.90 12.68
CA PHE A 461 29.31 -1.81 14.07
C PHE A 461 29.35 -3.18 14.74
N ILE A 462 28.28 -3.97 14.58
CA ILE A 462 28.16 -5.29 15.20
C ILE A 462 29.15 -6.28 14.55
N ASN A 463 29.30 -6.27 13.22
CA ASN A 463 30.32 -7.09 12.53
C ASN A 463 31.73 -6.81 13.09
N ILE A 464 32.07 -5.54 13.35
CA ILE A 464 33.36 -5.13 13.91
C ILE A 464 33.50 -5.53 15.37
N CYS A 465 32.48 -5.24 16.19
CA CYS A 465 32.54 -5.42 17.64
C CYS A 465 32.42 -6.88 18.07
N MET A 466 31.47 -7.60 17.48
CA MET A 466 31.27 -9.03 17.72
C MET A 466 32.29 -9.87 16.96
N GLY A 467 32.86 -9.37 15.86
CA GLY A 467 33.80 -10.14 15.03
C GLY A 467 33.18 -11.38 14.39
N ALA A 468 31.85 -11.44 14.31
CA ALA A 468 31.07 -12.49 13.69
C ALA A 468 30.28 -11.90 12.52
N PRO A 469 30.19 -12.60 11.37
CA PRO A 469 29.35 -12.17 10.26
C PRO A 469 27.87 -12.16 10.65
N ILE A 470 27.19 -11.08 10.26
CA ILE A 470 25.73 -10.96 10.29
C ILE A 470 25.19 -11.24 8.90
N GLY A 471 24.51 -12.38 8.75
CA GLY A 471 23.70 -12.66 7.57
C GLY A 471 22.36 -11.92 7.66
N GLN A 472 22.05 -11.06 6.70
CA GLN A 472 20.70 -10.53 6.56
C GLN A 472 19.82 -11.54 5.83
N GLY A 473 18.61 -11.76 6.34
CA GLY A 473 17.61 -12.61 5.72
C GLY A 473 16.36 -11.82 5.33
N TYR A 474 15.83 -12.12 4.14
CA TYR A 474 14.54 -11.62 3.68
C TYR A 474 13.59 -12.79 3.44
N GLY A 475 12.38 -12.65 3.97
CA GLY A 475 11.30 -13.60 3.83
C GLY A 475 10.07 -13.11 4.59
N LEU A 476 8.91 -13.54 4.12
CA LEU A 476 7.61 -13.31 4.73
C LEU A 476 7.01 -14.64 5.20
N THR A 477 5.93 -14.59 5.99
CA THR A 477 5.19 -15.79 6.40
C THR A 477 4.66 -16.55 5.19
N GLU A 478 4.21 -15.83 4.17
CA GLU A 478 3.73 -16.31 2.87
C GLU A 478 4.80 -17.07 2.07
N THR A 479 6.07 -16.88 2.43
CA THR A 479 7.24 -17.57 1.85
C THR A 479 7.94 -18.48 2.86
N CYS A 480 7.29 -18.81 3.99
CA CYS A 480 7.86 -19.63 5.05
C CYS A 480 9.27 -19.15 5.50
N ALA A 481 9.45 -17.84 5.66
CA ALA A 481 10.73 -17.15 5.93
C ALA A 481 11.84 -17.32 4.87
N GLY A 482 11.58 -18.02 3.77
CA GLY A 482 12.58 -18.38 2.77
C GLY A 482 12.43 -17.63 1.45
N ALA A 483 13.11 -16.49 1.29
CA ALA A 483 13.26 -15.82 -0.01
C ALA A 483 14.73 -15.53 -0.37
N ALA A 484 15.43 -14.70 0.39
CA ALA A 484 16.84 -14.36 0.15
C ALA A 484 17.65 -14.37 1.44
N PHE A 485 18.94 -14.70 1.34
CA PHE A 485 19.80 -14.84 2.51
C PHE A 485 21.27 -14.52 2.20
N SER A 486 21.87 -13.62 2.96
CA SER A 486 23.28 -13.25 2.83
C SER A 486 24.18 -14.42 3.20
N GLU A 487 25.09 -14.77 2.31
CA GLU A 487 26.10 -15.78 2.60
C GLU A 487 27.08 -15.28 3.67
N TRP A 488 27.66 -16.21 4.44
CA TRP A 488 28.57 -15.91 5.55
C TRP A 488 29.81 -15.09 5.18
N ASP A 489 30.24 -15.15 3.91
CA ASP A 489 31.41 -14.44 3.38
C ASP A 489 31.04 -13.09 2.72
N ASP A 490 29.76 -12.69 2.75
CA ASP A 490 29.33 -11.38 2.27
C ASP A 490 29.47 -10.31 3.36
N THR A 491 30.49 -9.47 3.25
CA THR A 491 30.73 -8.35 4.17
C THR A 491 30.02 -7.06 3.76
N SER A 492 29.27 -7.07 2.65
CA SER A 492 28.50 -5.91 2.21
C SER A 492 27.34 -5.64 3.16
N VAL A 493 26.89 -4.38 3.17
CA VAL A 493 25.84 -3.91 4.07
C VAL A 493 24.72 -3.22 3.29
N GLY A 494 23.52 -3.22 3.86
CA GLY A 494 22.32 -2.67 3.21
C GLY A 494 21.74 -3.56 2.11
N ARG A 495 22.01 -4.87 2.14
CA ARG A 495 21.43 -5.86 1.21
C ARG A 495 21.21 -7.20 1.91
N VAL A 496 20.30 -8.02 1.38
CA VAL A 496 19.83 -9.27 2.01
C VAL A 496 20.39 -10.55 1.38
N GLY A 497 21.15 -10.45 0.29
CA GLY A 497 21.84 -11.58 -0.33
C GLY A 497 21.13 -12.20 -1.54
N PRO A 498 21.66 -13.29 -2.13
CA PRO A 498 21.05 -13.96 -3.28
C PRO A 498 19.76 -14.70 -2.88
N PRO A 499 18.93 -15.10 -3.87
CA PRO A 499 17.81 -16.02 -3.64
C PRO A 499 18.25 -17.27 -2.88
N LEU A 500 17.41 -17.80 -1.98
CA LEU A 500 17.66 -19.09 -1.35
C LEU A 500 17.55 -20.24 -2.37
N PRO A 501 18.32 -21.33 -2.23
CA PRO A 501 18.27 -22.45 -3.16
C PRO A 501 16.91 -23.16 -3.32
N CYS A 502 15.94 -22.95 -2.42
CA CYS A 502 14.58 -23.50 -2.55
C CYS A 502 13.62 -22.62 -3.38
N CYS A 503 14.03 -21.43 -3.81
CA CYS A 503 13.18 -20.51 -4.56
C CYS A 503 13.90 -19.71 -5.66
N TYR A 504 13.08 -19.13 -6.51
CA TYR A 504 13.41 -18.09 -7.47
C TYR A 504 12.90 -16.75 -6.97
N ILE A 505 13.62 -15.68 -7.31
CA ILE A 505 13.13 -14.31 -7.12
C ILE A 505 13.06 -13.63 -8.48
N LYS A 506 11.90 -13.09 -8.80
CA LYS A 506 11.61 -12.33 -10.01
C LYS A 506 11.35 -10.86 -9.64
N LEU A 507 11.97 -9.93 -10.36
CA LEU A 507 11.55 -8.53 -10.34
C LEU A 507 10.55 -8.28 -11.48
N VAL A 508 9.38 -7.75 -11.13
CA VAL A 508 8.34 -7.32 -12.07
C VAL A 508 8.29 -5.79 -12.06
N SER A 509 8.25 -5.15 -13.24
CA SER A 509 8.18 -3.69 -13.33
C SER A 509 6.89 -3.17 -12.69
N TRP A 510 6.99 -2.06 -11.98
CA TRP A 510 5.85 -1.34 -11.42
C TRP A 510 5.90 0.11 -11.92
N GLU A 511 5.21 0.35 -13.04
CA GLU A 511 5.28 1.60 -13.79
C GLU A 511 4.69 2.77 -13.00
N GLU A 512 3.63 2.54 -12.23
CA GLU A 512 2.98 3.55 -11.40
C GLU A 512 3.89 4.09 -10.30
N GLY A 513 4.84 3.28 -9.81
CA GLY A 513 5.86 3.67 -8.82
C GLY A 513 7.20 4.09 -9.44
N GLY A 514 7.33 4.10 -10.77
CA GLY A 514 8.57 4.48 -11.45
C GLY A 514 9.73 3.48 -11.31
N TYR A 515 9.43 2.21 -11.04
CA TYR A 515 10.44 1.15 -10.87
C TYR A 515 10.40 0.18 -12.05
N THR A 516 11.48 0.12 -12.85
CA THR A 516 11.52 -0.75 -14.03
C THR A 516 12.71 -1.69 -14.04
N ILE A 517 12.51 -2.89 -14.60
CA ILE A 517 13.59 -3.87 -14.79
C ILE A 517 14.64 -3.41 -15.81
N SER A 518 14.36 -2.33 -16.55
CA SER A 518 15.28 -1.71 -17.51
C SER A 518 16.20 -0.67 -16.88
N ASP A 519 15.98 -0.31 -15.60
CA ASP A 519 16.77 0.68 -14.88
C ASP A 519 18.24 0.27 -14.81
N LYS A 520 19.14 1.25 -14.97
CA LYS A 520 20.59 1.07 -14.90
C LYS A 520 21.18 1.97 -13.81
N PRO A 521 22.21 1.52 -13.07
CA PRO A 521 22.97 0.27 -13.23
C PRO A 521 22.33 -0.97 -12.57
N MET A 522 21.33 -0.77 -11.70
CA MET A 522 20.67 -1.84 -10.96
C MET A 522 19.18 -1.89 -11.34
N PRO A 523 18.69 -3.01 -11.89
CA PRO A 523 17.28 -3.16 -12.25
C PRO A 523 16.41 -3.19 -11.00
N ARG A 524 15.22 -2.57 -11.06
CA ARG A 524 14.29 -2.41 -9.93
C ARG A 524 12.91 -2.94 -10.27
N GLY A 525 12.15 -3.36 -9.28
CA GLY A 525 10.77 -3.80 -9.48
C GLY A 525 10.18 -4.43 -8.22
N GLU A 526 8.92 -4.83 -8.30
CA GLU A 526 8.28 -5.65 -7.28
C GLU A 526 8.95 -7.01 -7.18
N ILE A 527 9.21 -7.44 -5.95
CA ILE A 527 9.75 -8.75 -5.65
C ILE A 527 8.62 -9.78 -5.73
N VAL A 528 8.83 -10.80 -6.56
CA VAL A 528 7.92 -11.94 -6.70
C VAL A 528 8.71 -13.21 -6.43
N VAL A 529 8.24 -14.02 -5.49
CA VAL A 529 8.95 -15.24 -5.05
C VAL A 529 8.21 -16.47 -5.60
N GLY A 530 8.94 -17.39 -6.22
CA GLY A 530 8.40 -18.65 -6.74
C GLY A 530 9.23 -19.84 -6.29
N GLY A 531 8.60 -20.99 -6.02
CA GLY A 531 9.31 -22.22 -5.65
C GLY A 531 8.79 -22.89 -4.39
N CYS A 532 9.63 -23.71 -3.75
CA CYS A 532 9.20 -24.62 -2.69
C CYS A 532 8.89 -23.95 -1.36
N SER A 533 9.36 -22.72 -1.14
CA SER A 533 9.07 -21.95 0.07
C SER A 533 7.72 -21.21 0.03
N VAL A 534 7.09 -21.08 -1.14
CA VAL A 534 5.80 -20.39 -1.31
C VAL A 534 4.65 -21.20 -0.73
N THR A 535 3.89 -20.59 0.18
CA THR A 535 2.81 -21.23 0.94
C THR A 535 1.53 -21.44 0.11
N ALA A 536 0.53 -22.14 0.67
CA ALA A 536 -0.67 -22.53 -0.06
C ALA A 536 -1.69 -21.39 -0.27
N GLY A 537 -1.64 -20.35 0.56
CA GLY A 537 -2.59 -19.23 0.56
C GLY A 537 -3.05 -18.84 1.95
N TYR A 538 -4.18 -18.13 2.03
CA TYR A 538 -4.83 -17.75 3.28
C TYR A 538 -6.02 -18.67 3.57
N LEU A 539 -6.20 -19.06 4.83
CA LEU A 539 -7.32 -19.86 5.31
C LEU A 539 -8.64 -19.15 5.00
N ASP A 540 -9.58 -19.86 4.38
CA ASP A 540 -10.94 -19.42 4.06
C ASP A 540 -11.04 -18.02 3.40
N ASN A 541 -9.99 -17.62 2.67
CA ASN A 541 -9.89 -16.30 2.05
C ASN A 541 -9.33 -16.37 0.62
N ASP A 542 -10.11 -16.97 -0.28
CA ASP A 542 -9.77 -17.16 -1.68
C ASP A 542 -9.54 -15.84 -2.44
N SER A 543 -10.29 -14.79 -2.11
CA SER A 543 -10.18 -13.48 -2.76
C SER A 543 -8.78 -12.89 -2.55
N LYS A 544 -8.35 -12.77 -1.28
CA LYS A 544 -7.01 -12.28 -0.95
C LYS A 544 -5.91 -13.24 -1.39
N THR A 545 -6.20 -14.54 -1.46
CA THR A 545 -5.25 -15.53 -1.97
C THR A 545 -4.99 -15.31 -3.45
N LYS A 546 -6.02 -15.15 -4.28
CA LYS A 546 -5.89 -14.92 -5.73
C LYS A 546 -5.27 -13.57 -6.08
N GLU A 547 -5.41 -12.58 -5.21
CA GLU A 547 -4.79 -11.25 -5.35
C GLU A 547 -3.26 -11.33 -5.39
N VAL A 548 -2.65 -12.11 -4.49
CA VAL A 548 -1.19 -12.12 -4.28
C VAL A 548 -0.50 -13.43 -4.65
N TYR A 549 -1.23 -14.54 -4.79
CA TYR A 549 -0.71 -15.83 -5.27
C TYR A 549 -1.20 -16.11 -6.69
N LYS A 550 -0.26 -16.22 -7.63
CA LYS A 550 -0.54 -16.58 -9.03
C LYS A 550 0.13 -17.90 -9.37
N VAL A 551 -0.52 -18.72 -10.18
CA VAL A 551 0.05 -19.99 -10.67
C VAL A 551 0.33 -19.84 -12.16
N ASP A 552 1.54 -20.17 -12.58
CA ASP A 552 1.92 -20.11 -14.00
C ASP A 552 1.49 -21.36 -14.78
N GLU A 553 1.66 -21.31 -16.11
CA GLU A 553 1.30 -22.40 -17.03
C GLU A 553 2.00 -23.74 -16.72
N LYS A 554 3.13 -23.72 -16.00
CA LYS A 554 3.86 -24.94 -15.60
C LYS A 554 3.48 -25.41 -14.19
N GLY A 555 2.48 -24.78 -13.57
CA GLY A 555 1.98 -25.11 -12.24
C GLY A 555 2.84 -24.57 -11.09
N MET A 556 3.81 -23.69 -11.35
CA MET A 556 4.60 -23.06 -10.29
C MET A 556 3.82 -21.89 -9.69
N ARG A 557 3.74 -21.87 -8.35
CA ARG A 557 3.12 -20.81 -7.58
C ARG A 557 4.10 -19.67 -7.34
N TRP A 558 3.64 -18.46 -7.61
CA TRP A 558 4.33 -17.19 -7.46
C TRP A 558 3.59 -16.34 -6.44
N PHE A 559 4.33 -15.78 -5.49
CA PHE A 559 3.81 -14.87 -4.47
C PHE A 559 4.34 -13.45 -4.73
N TYR A 560 3.43 -12.50 -4.91
CA TYR A 560 3.72 -11.08 -5.10
C TYR A 560 3.83 -10.43 -3.72
N THR A 561 5.04 -10.02 -3.33
CA THR A 561 5.30 -9.64 -1.94
C THR A 561 4.79 -8.24 -1.60
N GLY A 562 4.55 -7.39 -2.60
CA GLY A 562 4.31 -5.96 -2.41
C GLY A 562 5.54 -5.17 -1.96
N ASP A 563 6.70 -5.81 -1.81
CA ASP A 563 7.98 -5.16 -1.53
C ASP A 563 8.71 -4.85 -2.85
N ILE A 564 9.41 -3.73 -2.91
CA ILE A 564 10.22 -3.33 -4.07
C ILE A 564 11.69 -3.65 -3.79
N GLY A 565 12.31 -4.31 -4.76
CA GLY A 565 13.70 -4.74 -4.70
C GLY A 565 14.52 -4.27 -5.87
N ARG A 566 15.84 -4.37 -5.71
CA ARG A 566 16.82 -4.23 -6.80
C ARG A 566 17.88 -5.31 -6.74
N PHE A 567 18.36 -5.74 -7.91
CA PHE A 567 19.47 -6.68 -7.99
C PHE A 567 20.80 -5.97 -8.18
N HIS A 568 21.77 -6.39 -7.38
CA HIS A 568 23.18 -6.04 -7.55
C HIS A 568 23.82 -6.86 -8.67
N PRO A 569 24.96 -6.43 -9.25
CA PRO A 569 25.65 -7.16 -10.32
C PRO A 569 26.07 -8.60 -9.94
N ASP A 570 26.33 -8.88 -8.66
CA ASP A 570 26.62 -10.24 -8.14
C ASP A 570 25.37 -11.10 -7.95
N GLY A 571 24.18 -10.54 -8.19
CA GLY A 571 22.89 -11.21 -8.04
C GLY A 571 22.32 -11.23 -6.63
N CYS A 572 22.87 -10.41 -5.72
CA CYS A 572 22.27 -10.17 -4.41
C CYS A 572 21.07 -9.22 -4.54
N LEU A 573 20.02 -9.49 -3.77
CA LEU A 573 18.85 -8.64 -3.63
C LEU A 573 19.07 -7.58 -2.55
N GLU A 574 18.56 -6.39 -2.81
CA GLU A 574 18.37 -5.32 -1.83
C GLU A 574 16.91 -4.90 -1.84
N ILE A 575 16.31 -4.80 -0.65
CA ILE A 575 14.96 -4.28 -0.46
C ILE A 575 15.06 -2.77 -0.36
N ILE A 576 14.35 -2.05 -1.22
CA ILE A 576 14.44 -0.59 -1.31
C ILE A 576 13.14 0.11 -0.92
N ASP A 577 11.99 -0.57 -0.99
CA ASP A 577 10.71 0.06 -0.71
C ASP A 577 9.57 -0.94 -0.44
N ARG A 578 8.40 -0.42 -0.08
CA ARG A 578 7.13 -1.18 -0.05
C ARG A 578 6.05 -0.43 -0.81
N LYS A 579 5.33 -1.12 -1.70
CA LYS A 579 4.23 -0.51 -2.49
C LYS A 579 3.21 0.25 -1.64
N LYS A 580 2.93 -0.24 -0.43
CA LYS A 580 1.97 0.36 0.51
C LYS A 580 2.52 1.53 1.33
N ASP A 581 3.85 1.60 1.52
CA ASP A 581 4.51 2.63 2.34
C ASP A 581 5.01 3.81 1.49
N ILE A 582 4.84 3.70 0.17
CA ILE A 582 5.14 4.77 -0.77
C ILE A 582 3.96 5.71 -0.85
N VAL A 583 4.19 6.95 -0.41
CA VAL A 583 3.22 8.03 -0.54
C VAL A 583 3.66 8.92 -1.70
N LYS A 584 2.75 9.15 -2.64
CA LYS A 584 2.93 10.16 -3.69
C LYS A 584 2.53 11.51 -3.13
N LEU A 585 3.47 12.45 -3.09
CA LEU A 585 3.20 13.83 -2.71
C LEU A 585 2.50 14.59 -3.85
N GLN A 586 1.94 15.75 -3.52
CA GLN A 586 1.17 16.60 -4.43
C GLN A 586 1.90 16.95 -5.74
N HIS A 587 3.22 17.17 -5.70
CA HIS A 587 4.03 17.51 -6.88
C HIS A 587 4.47 16.28 -7.70
N GLY A 588 4.00 15.10 -7.32
CA GLY A 588 4.26 13.84 -8.00
C GLY A 588 5.54 13.13 -7.59
N GLU A 589 6.31 13.67 -6.63
CA GLU A 589 7.41 12.92 -6.03
C GLU A 589 6.88 11.78 -5.14
N TYR A 590 7.60 10.68 -5.12
CA TYR A 590 7.29 9.53 -4.28
C TYR A 590 8.21 9.54 -3.06
N ILE A 591 7.63 9.46 -1.87
CA ILE A 591 8.35 9.30 -0.60
C ILE A 591 8.17 7.87 -0.12
N SER A 592 9.29 7.21 0.17
CA SER A 592 9.32 5.96 0.93
C SER A 592 9.39 6.27 2.42
N LEU A 593 8.28 6.13 3.15
CA LEU A 593 8.21 6.47 4.58
C LEU A 593 9.22 5.66 5.40
N GLY A 594 9.29 4.34 5.17
CA GLY A 594 10.21 3.45 5.88
C GLY A 594 11.70 3.77 5.63
N LYS A 595 12.06 4.21 4.41
CA LYS A 595 13.42 4.68 4.11
C LYS A 595 13.78 5.92 4.93
N VAL A 596 12.85 6.88 5.03
CA VAL A 596 13.06 8.11 5.81
C VAL A 596 13.17 7.79 7.29
N GLU A 597 12.26 6.97 7.84
CA GLU A 597 12.29 6.54 9.24
C GLU A 597 13.61 5.86 9.62
N ALA A 598 14.07 4.89 8.81
CA ALA A 598 15.31 4.17 9.08
C ALA A 598 16.54 5.08 9.04
N ALA A 599 16.56 6.08 8.15
CA ALA A 599 17.64 7.06 8.07
C ALA A 599 17.64 7.98 9.30
N LEU A 600 16.48 8.47 9.72
CA LEU A 600 16.34 9.41 10.83
C LEU A 600 16.48 8.75 12.21
N ALA A 601 16.17 7.45 12.33
CA ALA A 601 16.37 6.66 13.55
C ALA A 601 17.85 6.59 14.01
N SER A 602 18.80 6.94 13.14
CA SER A 602 20.22 7.03 13.49
C SER A 602 20.58 8.27 14.35
N ASN A 603 19.63 9.20 14.56
CA ASN A 603 19.85 10.41 15.33
C ASN A 603 19.85 10.15 16.84
N ASN A 604 20.83 10.70 17.57
CA ASN A 604 20.97 10.51 19.03
C ASN A 604 19.78 11.00 19.87
N TYR A 605 18.99 11.96 19.38
CA TYR A 605 17.78 12.41 20.07
C TYR A 605 16.59 11.47 19.86
N VAL A 606 16.62 10.55 18.91
CA VAL A 606 15.47 9.70 18.55
C VAL A 606 15.60 8.34 19.25
N ASP A 607 14.58 7.97 20.02
CA ASP A 607 14.40 6.58 20.46
C ASP A 607 13.47 5.84 19.49
N ASN A 608 12.35 6.46 19.09
CA ASN A 608 11.48 5.98 18.01
C ASN A 608 10.99 7.15 17.16
N ILE A 609 10.74 6.91 15.87
CA ILE A 609 10.21 7.91 14.94
C ILE A 609 9.19 7.28 14.01
N MET A 610 8.08 7.98 13.75
CA MET A 610 7.14 7.65 12.69
C MET A 610 7.02 8.85 11.76
N VAL A 611 7.24 8.63 10.47
CA VAL A 611 7.10 9.65 9.44
C VAL A 611 5.72 9.49 8.82
N TYR A 612 5.03 10.62 8.69
CA TYR A 612 3.74 10.70 8.03
C TYR A 612 3.86 11.66 6.86
N ALA A 613 3.42 11.23 5.69
CA ALA A 613 3.27 12.08 4.52
C ALA A 613 1.79 12.07 4.13
N ASP A 614 1.23 13.27 3.98
CA ASP A 614 -0.09 13.44 3.41
C ASP A 614 0.07 13.58 1.88
N PRO A 615 -0.62 12.77 1.06
CA PRO A 615 -0.60 12.93 -0.40
C PRO A 615 -0.95 14.34 -0.89
N PHE A 616 -1.72 15.10 -0.09
CA PHE A 616 -2.14 16.47 -0.40
C PHE A 616 -1.12 17.55 -0.02
N HIS A 617 0.05 17.18 0.51
CA HIS A 617 1.12 18.11 0.87
C HIS A 617 2.40 17.79 0.08
N ASN A 618 3.33 18.76 0.00
CA ASN A 618 4.64 18.58 -0.65
C ASN A 618 5.79 18.33 0.34
N PHE A 619 5.46 18.00 1.59
CA PHE A 619 6.40 17.70 2.65
C PHE A 619 5.85 16.58 3.54
N CYS A 620 6.74 15.90 4.27
CA CYS A 620 6.38 14.97 5.34
C CYS A 620 6.52 15.63 6.72
N VAL A 621 5.89 15.03 7.73
CA VAL A 621 6.02 15.38 9.16
C VAL A 621 6.43 14.13 9.95
N ALA A 622 6.89 14.29 11.19
CA ALA A 622 7.25 13.14 12.02
C ALA A 622 6.79 13.23 13.48
N LEU A 623 6.36 12.10 14.04
CA LEU A 623 6.20 11.91 15.48
C LEU A 623 7.49 11.31 16.02
N VAL A 624 8.07 11.93 17.04
CA VAL A 624 9.38 11.54 17.58
C VAL A 624 9.23 11.26 19.08
N VAL A 625 9.56 10.04 19.48
CA VAL A 625 9.80 9.70 20.89
C VAL A 625 11.26 10.00 21.16
N PRO A 626 11.59 11.03 21.96
CA PRO A 626 12.97 11.43 22.16
C PRO A 626 13.67 10.51 23.18
N SER A 627 14.98 10.37 23.05
CA SER A 627 15.81 9.75 24.08
C SER A 627 15.83 10.61 25.34
N HIS A 628 15.23 10.09 26.41
CA HIS A 628 15.04 10.83 27.68
C HIS A 628 16.36 11.41 28.20
N GLN A 629 17.43 10.59 28.18
CA GLN A 629 18.73 10.97 28.75
C GLN A 629 19.39 12.09 27.95
N VAL A 630 19.28 12.04 26.61
CA VAL A 630 19.95 12.98 25.71
C VAL A 630 19.22 14.32 25.70
N LEU A 631 17.88 14.31 25.63
CA LEU A 631 17.10 15.54 25.60
C LEU A 631 17.16 16.30 26.95
N GLU A 632 17.06 15.60 28.08
CA GLU A 632 17.23 16.23 29.40
C GLU A 632 18.65 16.76 29.62
N GLY A 633 19.66 16.02 29.16
CA GLY A 633 21.06 16.44 29.25
C GLY A 633 21.28 17.78 28.54
N TRP A 634 20.82 17.87 27.29
CA TRP A 634 20.85 19.12 26.52
C TRP A 634 20.07 20.26 27.20
N ALA A 635 18.85 19.98 27.69
CA ALA A 635 18.02 20.99 28.35
C ALA A 635 18.69 21.56 29.61
N ARG A 636 19.40 20.74 30.39
CA ARG A 636 20.18 21.18 31.56
C ARG A 636 21.40 22.02 31.16
N GLU A 637 22.11 21.65 30.09
CA GLU A 637 23.26 22.42 29.58
C GLU A 637 22.87 23.82 29.08
N VAL A 638 21.71 23.93 28.43
CA VAL A 638 21.17 25.20 27.91
C VAL A 638 20.46 26.02 29.00
N GLY A 639 20.20 25.43 30.17
CA GLY A 639 19.55 26.11 31.31
C GLY A 639 18.02 26.20 31.21
N ILE A 640 17.39 25.32 30.42
CA ILE A 640 15.93 25.24 30.31
C ILE A 640 15.39 24.58 31.59
N LYS A 641 14.48 25.27 32.29
CA LYS A 641 13.79 24.70 33.46
C LYS A 641 12.67 23.77 32.99
N PHE A 642 12.58 22.56 33.53
CA PHE A 642 11.49 21.60 33.28
C PHE A 642 11.24 20.75 34.52
N LYS A 643 10.00 20.33 34.78
CA LYS A 643 9.64 19.43 35.89
C LYS A 643 9.76 17.96 35.50
N ASP A 644 9.26 17.61 34.31
CA ASP A 644 9.25 16.26 33.76
C ASP A 644 9.45 16.30 32.24
N LEU A 645 9.61 15.12 31.63
CA LEU A 645 9.82 14.98 30.20
C LEU A 645 8.60 15.46 29.38
N SER A 646 7.39 15.31 29.91
CA SER A 646 6.18 15.72 29.21
C SER A 646 6.18 17.24 29.00
N GLU A 647 6.51 18.00 30.05
CA GLU A 647 6.68 19.45 29.95
C GLU A 647 7.80 19.81 28.96
N LEU A 648 8.91 19.07 28.96
CA LEU A 648 10.02 19.32 28.05
C LEU A 648 9.66 19.06 26.58
N CYS A 649 8.88 18.02 26.29
CA CYS A 649 8.40 17.69 24.94
C CYS A 649 7.41 18.73 24.38
N GLU A 650 6.72 19.48 25.24
CA GLU A 650 5.83 20.57 24.83
C GLU A 650 6.56 21.88 24.52
N LYS A 651 7.83 22.01 24.90
CA LYS A 651 8.59 23.25 24.70
C LYS A 651 9.00 23.43 23.23
N PRO A 652 8.77 24.63 22.66
CA PRO A 652 9.18 24.93 21.29
C PRO A 652 10.70 24.90 21.12
N GLU A 653 11.47 25.21 22.16
CA GLU A 653 12.94 25.14 22.14
C GLU A 653 13.44 23.71 21.93
N ALA A 654 12.86 22.74 22.66
CA ALA A 654 13.19 21.32 22.52
C ALA A 654 12.79 20.78 21.14
N THR A 655 11.61 21.14 20.66
CA THR A 655 11.12 20.74 19.33
C THR A 655 12.03 21.27 18.22
N ASN A 656 12.48 22.52 18.32
CA ASN A 656 13.38 23.14 17.34
C ASN A 656 14.78 22.51 17.32
N GLU A 657 15.36 22.20 18.48
CA GLU A 657 16.67 21.52 18.55
C GLU A 657 16.60 20.15 17.88
N VAL A 658 15.60 19.34 18.23
CA VAL A 658 15.43 17.99 17.67
C VAL A 658 15.20 18.07 16.16
N LEU A 659 14.36 19.00 15.68
CA LEU A 659 14.13 19.21 14.25
C LEU A 659 15.40 19.61 13.48
N GLN A 660 16.21 20.52 14.05
CA GLN A 660 17.49 20.91 13.45
C GLN A 660 18.47 19.73 13.39
N SER A 661 18.52 18.91 14.44
CA SER A 661 19.34 17.71 14.49
C SER A 661 18.91 16.67 13.44
N LEU A 662 17.60 16.44 13.31
CA LEU A 662 17.02 15.57 12.28
C LEU A 662 17.33 16.07 10.87
N THR A 663 17.23 17.37 10.63
CA THR A 663 17.55 17.98 9.33
C THR A 663 19.03 17.78 8.97
N LYS A 664 19.94 17.88 9.94
CA LYS A 664 21.37 17.57 9.74
C LYS A 664 21.58 16.10 9.38
N THR A 665 20.87 15.21 10.08
CA THR A 665 20.94 13.75 9.86
C THR A 665 20.41 13.38 8.47
N ALA A 666 19.28 13.96 8.05
CA ALA A 666 18.70 13.78 6.72
C ALA A 666 19.69 14.18 5.60
N LYS A 667 20.38 15.31 5.76
CA LYS A 667 21.42 15.75 4.80
C LYS A 667 22.60 14.79 4.73
N ILE A 668 23.05 14.25 5.87
CA ILE A 668 24.14 13.25 5.92
C ILE A 668 23.69 11.96 5.21
N ALA A 669 22.44 11.55 5.45
CA ALA A 669 21.82 10.40 4.80
C ALA A 669 21.47 10.63 3.31
N LYS A 670 21.71 11.84 2.78
CA LYS A 670 21.39 12.25 1.40
C LYS A 670 19.91 12.09 1.05
N LEU A 671 19.02 12.36 2.02
CA LEU A 671 17.60 12.47 1.75
C LEU A 671 17.31 13.77 1.00
N ASP A 672 16.34 13.71 0.09
CA ASP A 672 15.89 14.90 -0.63
C ASP A 672 15.11 15.85 0.30
N LYS A 673 14.92 17.10 -0.14
CA LYS A 673 14.26 18.13 0.69
C LYS A 673 12.83 17.75 1.06
N PHE A 674 12.10 17.12 0.14
CA PHE A 674 10.73 16.66 0.36
C PHE A 674 10.66 15.42 1.27
N GLU A 675 11.72 14.60 1.29
CA GLU A 675 11.87 13.45 2.20
C GLU A 675 12.24 13.85 3.64
N THR A 676 12.64 15.11 3.88
CA THR A 676 13.02 15.59 5.22
C THR A 676 11.78 16.14 5.94
N PRO A 677 11.47 15.67 7.17
CA PRO A 677 10.31 16.16 7.92
C PRO A 677 10.35 17.68 8.10
N ALA A 678 9.31 18.38 7.63
CA ALA A 678 9.21 19.84 7.75
C ALA A 678 8.81 20.27 9.17
N LYS A 679 8.06 19.42 9.88
CA LYS A 679 7.64 19.63 11.27
C LYS A 679 7.71 18.31 12.04
N ILE A 680 7.91 18.41 13.35
CA ILE A 680 7.87 17.26 14.25
C ILE A 680 7.01 17.53 15.48
N LYS A 681 6.52 16.45 16.10
CA LYS A 681 5.91 16.47 17.43
C LYS A 681 6.66 15.50 18.34
N LEU A 682 7.11 15.99 19.50
CA LEU A 682 7.75 15.16 20.51
C LEU A 682 6.69 14.45 21.38
N LEU A 683 6.88 13.17 21.64
CA LEU A 683 6.01 12.33 22.46
C LEU A 683 6.80 11.81 23.67
N ALA A 684 6.34 12.08 24.89
CA ALA A 684 7.04 11.67 26.10
C ALA A 684 6.93 10.16 26.38
N GLU A 685 5.84 9.52 25.93
CA GLU A 685 5.58 8.11 26.18
C GLU A 685 6.37 7.19 25.26
N PRO A 686 7.14 6.22 25.80
CA PRO A 686 7.87 5.26 25.00
C PRO A 686 6.93 4.26 24.33
N TRP A 687 7.15 3.98 23.04
CA TRP A 687 6.39 2.96 22.32
C TRP A 687 6.89 1.57 22.70
N THR A 688 6.02 0.76 23.31
CA THR A 688 6.31 -0.61 23.75
C THR A 688 5.32 -1.61 23.13
N PRO A 689 5.62 -2.93 23.10
CA PRO A 689 4.65 -3.92 22.65
C PRO A 689 3.37 -3.96 23.50
N GLU A 690 3.48 -3.66 24.79
CA GLU A 690 2.36 -3.61 25.74
C GLU A 690 1.41 -2.44 25.48
N SER A 691 1.91 -1.34 24.90
CA SER A 691 1.09 -0.18 24.52
C SER A 691 0.40 -0.33 23.16
N GLY A 692 0.53 -1.48 22.48
CA GLY A 692 -0.07 -1.74 21.16
C GLY A 692 0.57 -1.02 19.96
N ASN A 693 1.49 -0.08 20.21
CA ASN A 693 2.13 0.80 19.20
C ASN A 693 3.34 0.17 18.48
N LYS A 694 3.86 -0.95 19.02
CA LYS A 694 4.87 -1.79 18.37
C LYS A 694 4.35 -3.21 18.25
N THR A 695 4.65 -3.85 17.14
CA THR A 695 4.50 -5.31 17.01
C THR A 695 5.46 -6.04 17.95
N THR A 696 5.21 -7.32 18.21
CA THR A 696 6.03 -8.20 19.08
C THR A 696 7.50 -8.30 18.62
N ILE A 697 7.82 -7.87 17.40
CA ILE A 697 9.16 -7.86 16.79
C ILE A 697 9.78 -6.44 16.76
N HIS A 698 9.21 -5.49 17.50
CA HIS A 698 9.67 -4.10 17.57
C HIS A 698 9.55 -3.32 16.24
N THR A 699 8.71 -3.75 15.29
CA THR A 699 8.32 -2.94 14.12
C THR A 699 7.18 -2.01 14.52
N ILE A 700 7.25 -0.74 14.11
CA ILE A 700 6.24 0.30 14.40
C ILE A 700 4.93 -0.04 13.67
N ARG A 701 3.80 0.17 14.35
CA ARG A 701 2.46 -0.05 13.78
C ARG A 701 1.89 1.30 13.33
N CYS A 702 1.77 1.53 12.02
CA CYS A 702 1.32 2.83 11.46
C CYS A 702 -0.19 3.11 11.58
N SER A 703 -0.93 2.37 12.41
CA SER A 703 -2.39 2.54 12.57
C SER A 703 -2.78 2.52 14.05
N LEU A 704 -2.86 3.71 14.66
CA LEU A 704 -3.68 3.93 15.85
C LEU A 704 -5.09 4.29 15.35
N SER A 705 -6.05 3.41 15.58
CA SER A 705 -7.46 3.75 15.39
C SER A 705 -7.86 4.75 16.48
N THR A 706 -8.50 5.84 16.07
CA THR A 706 -9.20 6.78 16.93
C THR A 706 -10.43 6.09 17.55
N THR A 707 -10.21 5.24 18.54
CA THR A 707 -11.29 4.59 19.28
C THR A 707 -10.92 4.46 20.74
N GLU A 708 -10.88 5.58 21.47
CA GLU A 708 -11.07 5.61 22.92
C GLU A 708 -11.28 7.06 23.41
N THR A 709 -12.46 7.61 23.12
CA THR A 709 -13.23 8.54 23.97
C THR A 709 -14.51 8.89 23.22
N ALA A 710 -15.40 7.92 23.04
CA ALA A 710 -16.81 8.20 22.77
C ALA A 710 -17.59 7.66 23.97
N THR A 711 -17.83 8.55 24.92
CA THR A 711 -18.78 8.35 26.01
C THR A 711 -20.10 7.84 25.44
N LYS A 712 -20.56 6.72 26.00
CA LYS A 712 -21.87 6.09 25.75
C LYS A 712 -22.98 7.13 25.67
N ILE A 713 -23.62 7.22 24.51
CA ILE A 713 -25.00 7.69 24.37
C ILE A 713 -25.76 6.54 23.70
N THR A 714 -26.83 6.10 24.35
CA THR A 714 -27.76 5.06 23.89
C THR A 714 -28.48 5.46 22.60
N PRO A 715 -28.89 4.49 21.77
CA PRO A 715 -29.45 4.76 20.45
C PRO A 715 -30.88 5.27 20.57
N ASP A 716 -31.15 6.44 20.00
CA ASP A 716 -32.51 6.84 19.64
C ASP A 716 -32.70 6.55 18.15
N ASN A 717 -33.85 6.00 17.80
CA ASN A 717 -34.20 5.55 16.44
C ASN A 717 -34.46 6.76 15.53
N SER A 718 -33.39 7.46 15.12
CA SER A 718 -33.46 8.51 14.11
C SER A 718 -32.55 8.18 12.93
N ILE A 719 -33.15 7.86 11.77
CA ILE A 719 -32.42 7.85 10.51
C ILE A 719 -32.35 9.28 10.01
N PRO A 720 -31.16 9.86 9.77
CA PRO A 720 -31.07 11.21 9.24
C PRO A 720 -31.68 11.24 7.83
N TRP A 721 -32.81 11.91 7.67
CA TRP A 721 -33.34 12.21 6.33
C TRP A 721 -32.42 13.24 5.67
N GLY A 722 -31.55 12.73 4.81
CA GLY A 722 -30.35 13.44 4.36
C GLY A 722 -29.16 12.52 4.55
N CYS A 723 -29.17 11.39 3.83
CA CYS A 723 -28.04 10.47 3.84
C CYS A 723 -26.77 11.23 3.49
N ASP A 724 -25.82 11.23 4.41
CA ASP A 724 -24.44 11.52 4.10
C ASP A 724 -24.01 10.46 3.07
N ILE A 725 -23.96 10.86 1.80
CA ILE A 725 -23.64 10.01 0.63
C ILE A 725 -22.28 9.35 0.75
N ASP A 726 -21.50 9.75 1.77
CA ASP A 726 -20.15 9.34 2.09
C ASP A 726 -20.06 8.29 3.22
N SER A 727 -21.17 7.71 3.74
CA SER A 727 -21.13 6.40 4.47
C SER A 727 -22.02 5.28 3.88
N LEU A 728 -21.41 4.10 3.64
CA LEU A 728 -22.07 2.89 3.12
C LEU A 728 -23.03 2.26 4.16
N GLU A 729 -22.76 2.54 5.43
CA GLU A 729 -23.55 2.10 6.58
C GLU A 729 -24.87 2.88 6.67
N ASN A 730 -24.86 4.18 6.39
CA ASN A 730 -26.07 5.03 6.36
C ASN A 730 -27.01 4.65 5.20
N ALA A 731 -26.43 4.30 4.05
CA ALA A 731 -27.18 3.83 2.88
C ALA A 731 -27.82 2.45 3.12
N SER A 732 -27.09 1.55 3.80
CA SER A 732 -27.59 0.22 4.19
C SER A 732 -28.69 0.34 5.24
N ALA A 733 -28.55 1.24 6.21
CA ALA A 733 -29.57 1.52 7.22
C ALA A 733 -30.87 2.09 6.61
N LEU A 734 -30.78 2.97 5.60
CA LEU A 734 -31.95 3.44 4.85
C LEU A 734 -32.64 2.29 4.09
N GLN A 735 -31.85 1.42 3.45
CA GLN A 735 -32.36 0.26 2.70
C GLN A 735 -33.06 -0.75 3.62
N GLU A 736 -32.53 -0.96 4.83
CA GLU A 736 -33.10 -1.83 5.85
C GLU A 736 -34.42 -1.27 6.39
N TRP A 737 -34.44 0.02 6.76
CA TRP A 737 -35.65 0.71 7.23
C TRP A 737 -36.79 0.73 6.20
N LEU A 738 -36.47 0.94 4.93
CA LEU A 738 -37.46 0.90 3.83
C LEU A 738 -38.02 -0.52 3.59
N SER A 739 -37.19 -1.55 3.81
CA SER A 739 -37.62 -2.95 3.75
C SER A 739 -38.52 -3.30 4.95
N GLU A 740 -38.18 -2.81 6.13
CA GLU A 740 -39.01 -2.92 7.35
C GLU A 740 -40.33 -2.14 7.25
N SER A 741 -40.38 -1.10 6.40
CA SER A 741 -41.57 -0.30 6.11
C SER A 741 -42.56 -0.96 5.13
N GLY A 742 -42.34 -2.23 4.75
CA GLY A 742 -43.28 -3.04 3.98
C GLY A 742 -43.04 -3.12 2.46
N LEU A 743 -41.86 -2.70 1.98
CA LEU A 743 -41.46 -2.91 0.58
C LEU A 743 -41.02 -4.37 0.35
N PRO A 744 -41.27 -4.94 -0.84
CA PRO A 744 -40.76 -6.27 -1.19
C PRO A 744 -39.22 -6.30 -1.19
N PRO A 745 -38.59 -7.47 -0.93
CA PRO A 745 -37.14 -7.61 -0.91
C PRO A 745 -36.51 -7.14 -2.22
N GLN A 746 -35.63 -6.13 -2.14
CA GLN A 746 -35.00 -5.53 -3.31
C GLN A 746 -34.04 -6.53 -3.97
N LYS A 747 -34.03 -6.58 -5.31
CA LYS A 747 -33.12 -7.43 -6.09
C LYS A 747 -31.76 -6.77 -6.39
N MET A 748 -31.61 -5.52 -5.96
CA MET A 748 -30.43 -4.68 -6.10
C MET A 748 -30.02 -4.13 -4.74
N GLY A 749 -28.73 -3.82 -4.57
CA GLY A 749 -28.19 -3.25 -3.35
C GLY A 749 -27.03 -2.31 -3.65
N LEU A 750 -26.69 -1.46 -2.69
CA LEU A 750 -25.58 -0.52 -2.81
C LEU A 750 -24.29 -1.17 -2.33
N GLN A 751 -23.26 -1.15 -3.17
CA GLN A 751 -21.92 -1.64 -2.84
C GLN A 751 -20.86 -0.66 -3.32
N ARG A 752 -19.64 -0.83 -2.81
CA ARG A 752 -18.49 -0.09 -3.32
C ARG A 752 -18.18 -0.59 -4.73
N VAL A 753 -18.11 0.31 -5.70
CA VAL A 753 -17.86 -0.01 -7.12
C VAL A 753 -16.74 0.88 -7.66
N ASP A 754 -16.16 0.49 -8.81
CA ASP A 754 -14.94 1.08 -9.35
C ASP A 754 -15.12 2.52 -9.87
N VAL A 755 -16.32 2.93 -10.28
CA VAL A 755 -16.63 4.28 -10.78
C VAL A 755 -17.36 5.08 -9.69
N GLY A 756 -16.70 6.07 -9.10
CA GLY A 756 -17.32 7.00 -8.13
C GLY A 756 -17.63 6.37 -6.78
N GLU A 757 -16.71 5.53 -6.28
CA GLU A 757 -16.69 4.87 -4.96
C GLU A 757 -17.92 4.06 -4.51
N ARG A 758 -19.15 4.21 -5.06
CA ARG A 758 -20.38 3.54 -4.60
C ARG A 758 -21.41 3.43 -5.70
N GLY A 759 -22.13 2.32 -5.72
CA GLY A 759 -23.10 2.10 -6.77
C GLY A 759 -24.04 0.93 -6.59
N LEU A 760 -25.13 0.94 -7.35
CA LEU A 760 -26.07 -0.17 -7.46
C LEU A 760 -25.44 -1.41 -8.09
N VAL A 761 -25.58 -2.54 -7.42
CA VAL A 761 -25.15 -3.85 -7.85
C VAL A 761 -26.31 -4.84 -7.76
N ALA A 762 -26.42 -5.74 -8.72
CA ALA A 762 -27.40 -6.82 -8.71
C ALA A 762 -27.12 -7.80 -7.56
N LEU A 763 -28.09 -8.04 -6.68
CA LEU A 763 -27.96 -9.04 -5.60
C LEU A 763 -28.45 -10.43 -6.03
N LYS A 764 -29.27 -10.49 -7.07
CA LYS A 764 -29.85 -11.70 -7.66
C LYS A 764 -29.88 -11.56 -9.18
N ASN A 765 -30.10 -12.67 -9.88
CA ASN A 765 -30.30 -12.68 -11.33
C ASN A 765 -31.50 -11.79 -11.71
N ILE A 766 -31.26 -10.86 -12.62
CA ILE A 766 -32.20 -9.87 -13.10
C ILE A 766 -32.43 -10.10 -14.59
N ARG A 767 -33.69 -10.15 -15.02
CA ARG A 767 -34.05 -10.30 -16.44
C ARG A 767 -34.14 -8.94 -17.11
N LYS A 768 -34.00 -8.92 -18.44
CA LYS A 768 -34.26 -7.74 -19.27
C LYS A 768 -35.74 -7.34 -19.17
N GLY A 769 -36.00 -6.04 -19.01
CA GLY A 769 -37.35 -5.47 -18.90
C GLY A 769 -38.00 -5.68 -17.53
N GLU A 770 -37.26 -6.20 -16.55
CA GLU A 770 -37.77 -6.44 -15.20
C GLU A 770 -37.82 -5.13 -14.41
N LYS A 771 -38.90 -4.94 -13.64
CA LYS A 771 -39.07 -3.78 -12.75
C LYS A 771 -38.47 -4.11 -11.39
N LEU A 772 -37.39 -3.43 -11.02
CA LEU A 772 -36.57 -3.84 -9.87
C LEU A 772 -36.65 -2.91 -8.69
N LEU A 773 -37.05 -1.66 -8.93
CA LEU A 773 -37.21 -0.61 -7.94
C LEU A 773 -38.65 -0.15 -8.01
N PHE A 774 -39.33 -0.05 -6.87
CA PHE A 774 -40.69 0.50 -6.78
C PHE A 774 -40.72 1.49 -5.63
N VAL A 775 -40.84 2.78 -5.94
CA VAL A 775 -41.05 3.83 -4.94
C VAL A 775 -42.55 4.09 -4.84
N PRO A 776 -43.20 3.78 -3.70
CA PRO A 776 -44.63 3.95 -3.54
C PRO A 776 -45.02 5.44 -3.49
N PRO A 777 -46.27 5.79 -3.87
CA PRO A 777 -46.78 7.17 -3.84
C PRO A 777 -46.56 7.92 -2.52
N SER A 778 -46.56 7.21 -1.38
CA SER A 778 -46.34 7.80 -0.06
C SER A 778 -44.91 8.32 0.18
N LEU A 779 -43.93 7.88 -0.61
CA LEU A 779 -42.50 8.17 -0.41
C LEU A 779 -41.89 9.09 -1.46
N PHE A 780 -42.61 9.46 -2.52
CA PHE A 780 -42.17 10.48 -3.48
C PHE A 780 -43.13 11.66 -3.49
N ILE A 781 -42.56 12.87 -3.49
CA ILE A 781 -43.33 14.11 -3.47
C ILE A 781 -43.37 14.65 -4.90
N THR A 782 -44.56 15.05 -5.35
CA THR A 782 -44.75 15.74 -6.63
C THR A 782 -45.06 17.20 -6.37
N ALA A 783 -44.87 18.07 -7.37
CA ALA A 783 -45.27 19.48 -7.26
C ALA A 783 -46.78 19.66 -6.95
N ASP A 784 -47.59 18.67 -7.32
CA ASP A 784 -49.05 18.66 -7.17
C ASP A 784 -49.53 17.91 -5.92
N SER A 785 -48.66 17.16 -5.23
CA SER A 785 -48.98 16.56 -3.93
C SER A 785 -48.94 17.68 -2.90
N GLU A 786 -50.04 18.42 -2.82
CA GLU A 786 -50.23 19.49 -1.85
C GLU A 786 -49.83 19.01 -0.45
N TRP A 787 -49.54 19.99 0.38
CA TRP A 787 -49.41 20.00 1.85
C TRP A 787 -50.38 19.10 2.65
N SER A 788 -51.34 18.46 1.98
CA SER A 788 -52.23 17.38 2.42
C SER A 788 -51.54 16.17 3.07
N CYS A 789 -50.31 15.80 2.71
CA CYS A 789 -49.59 14.72 3.38
C CYS A 789 -48.91 15.26 4.65
N SER A 790 -49.69 15.32 5.73
CA SER A 790 -49.21 15.78 7.03
C SER A 790 -48.06 14.93 7.58
N GLU A 791 -47.97 13.66 7.20
CA GLU A 791 -46.85 12.78 7.55
C GLU A 791 -45.52 13.26 6.94
N ALA A 792 -45.48 13.65 5.66
CA ALA A 792 -44.24 14.08 5.02
C ALA A 792 -43.66 15.35 5.66
N GLY A 793 -44.52 16.31 6.00
CA GLY A 793 -44.12 17.52 6.73
C GLY A 793 -43.66 17.25 8.16
N LYS A 794 -44.27 16.26 8.85
CA LYS A 794 -43.83 15.82 10.19
C LYS A 794 -42.49 15.09 10.14
N VAL A 795 -42.26 14.25 9.14
CA VAL A 795 -41.00 13.53 8.93
C VAL A 795 -39.86 14.52 8.68
N LEU A 796 -40.03 15.50 7.80
CA LEU A 796 -38.98 16.50 7.52
C LEU A 796 -38.65 17.36 8.75
N LYS A 797 -39.65 17.73 9.57
CA LYS A 797 -39.46 18.46 10.83
C LYS A 797 -38.84 17.62 11.95
N GLN A 798 -39.14 16.32 11.98
CA GLN A 798 -38.62 15.39 12.99
C GLN A 798 -37.11 15.15 12.81
N TYR A 799 -36.58 15.35 11.60
CA TYR A 799 -35.18 15.12 11.27
C TYR A 799 -34.38 16.41 10.99
N ASP A 800 -34.85 17.56 11.52
CA ASP A 800 -34.17 18.86 11.42
C ASP A 800 -33.78 19.29 9.99
N VAL A 801 -34.57 18.89 8.97
CA VAL A 801 -34.39 19.41 7.61
C VAL A 801 -34.79 20.89 7.63
N PRO A 802 -33.91 21.84 7.24
CA PRO A 802 -34.21 23.28 7.28
C PRO A 802 -35.53 23.58 6.56
N ASP A 803 -36.31 24.59 6.93
CA ASP A 803 -37.61 24.87 6.28
C ASP A 803 -37.52 25.27 4.78
N TRP A 804 -36.30 25.47 4.25
CA TRP A 804 -36.06 25.85 2.86
C TRP A 804 -36.65 24.89 1.81
N PRO A 805 -36.59 23.55 1.96
CA PRO A 805 -37.21 22.65 1.01
C PRO A 805 -38.74 22.66 1.05
N LEU A 806 -39.32 22.93 2.22
CA LEU A 806 -40.76 23.13 2.37
C LEU A 806 -41.20 24.41 1.65
N LEU A 807 -40.46 25.51 1.83
CA LEU A 807 -40.70 26.81 1.18
C LEU A 807 -40.53 26.72 -0.35
N ALA A 808 -39.50 26.02 -0.84
CA ALA A 808 -39.28 25.81 -2.27
C ALA A 808 -40.37 24.95 -2.90
N THR A 809 -40.82 23.88 -2.23
CA THR A 809 -41.93 23.03 -2.68
C THR A 809 -43.24 23.81 -2.71
N TYR A 810 -43.49 24.66 -1.71
CA TYR A 810 -44.64 25.58 -1.66
C TYR A 810 -44.64 26.64 -2.76
N LEU A 811 -43.49 27.27 -3.03
CA LEU A 811 -43.35 28.24 -4.13
C LEU A 811 -43.59 27.59 -5.50
N ILE A 812 -43.26 26.30 -5.64
CA ILE A 812 -43.54 25.49 -6.84
C ILE A 812 -45.03 25.10 -6.93
N SER A 813 -45.68 24.73 -5.81
CA SER A 813 -47.11 24.35 -5.79
C SER A 813 -48.06 25.54 -5.97
N GLU A 814 -47.77 26.69 -5.34
CA GLU A 814 -48.55 27.93 -5.52
C GLU A 814 -48.59 28.39 -6.99
N ALA A 815 -47.55 28.04 -7.75
CA ALA A 815 -47.44 28.38 -9.15
C ALA A 815 -48.12 27.42 -10.12
N SER A 816 -48.31 26.15 -9.73
CA SER A 816 -49.19 25.26 -10.49
C SER A 816 -50.66 25.63 -10.27
N LEU A 817 -50.99 26.18 -9.09
CA LEU A 817 -52.35 26.56 -8.70
C LEU A 817 -52.79 27.96 -9.18
N VAL A 818 -51.88 28.92 -9.38
CA VAL A 818 -52.26 30.29 -9.75
C VAL A 818 -51.36 30.84 -10.87
N ASN A 819 -51.96 31.15 -12.03
CA ASN A 819 -51.35 31.86 -13.18
C ASN A 819 -50.95 33.33 -12.84
N SER A 820 -50.49 33.60 -11.62
CA SER A 820 -50.10 34.93 -11.16
C SER A 820 -48.66 35.25 -11.57
N SER A 821 -48.49 36.35 -12.32
CA SER A 821 -47.20 36.88 -12.76
C SER A 821 -46.24 37.22 -11.62
N ARG A 822 -46.74 37.34 -10.37
CA ARG A 822 -45.94 37.70 -9.20
C ARG A 822 -44.85 36.68 -8.86
N TRP A 823 -45.10 35.39 -9.11
CA TRP A 823 -44.19 34.29 -8.73
C TRP A 823 -43.54 33.61 -9.93
N ASN A 824 -43.94 33.95 -11.16
CA ASN A 824 -43.41 33.33 -12.39
C ASN A 824 -41.91 33.58 -12.58
N ASN A 825 -41.43 34.78 -12.23
CA ASN A 825 -40.00 35.13 -12.25
C ASN A 825 -39.16 34.29 -11.28
N TYR A 826 -39.76 33.82 -10.18
CA TYR A 826 -39.08 32.96 -9.20
C TYR A 826 -38.86 31.55 -9.75
N ILE A 827 -39.66 31.13 -10.74
CA ILE A 827 -39.70 29.76 -11.28
C ILE A 827 -38.89 29.63 -12.57
N SER A 828 -38.88 30.67 -13.40
CA SER A 828 -37.94 30.76 -14.53
C SER A 828 -36.47 30.76 -14.07
N ALA A 829 -36.23 31.23 -12.85
CA ALA A 829 -34.95 31.17 -12.15
C ALA A 829 -34.46 29.74 -11.85
N LEU A 830 -35.40 28.77 -11.75
CA LEU A 830 -35.10 27.43 -11.25
C LEU A 830 -34.34 26.59 -12.29
N PRO A 831 -33.23 25.94 -11.91
CA PRO A 831 -32.45 25.12 -12.82
C PRO A 831 -33.24 23.85 -13.20
N ARG A 832 -33.42 23.61 -14.51
CA ARG A 832 -34.23 22.49 -15.01
C ARG A 832 -33.58 21.10 -14.89
N GLN A 833 -32.30 21.02 -14.51
CA GLN A 833 -31.54 19.79 -14.27
C GLN A 833 -30.41 20.06 -13.26
N PRO A 834 -30.00 19.05 -12.48
CA PRO A 834 -29.07 19.28 -11.39
C PRO A 834 -27.66 19.53 -11.88
N TYR A 835 -26.91 20.25 -11.04
CA TYR A 835 -25.55 20.72 -11.28
C TYR A 835 -25.47 21.88 -12.26
N SER A 836 -26.08 22.98 -11.84
CA SER A 836 -26.20 24.21 -12.61
C SER A 836 -24.94 25.10 -12.50
N LEU A 837 -24.65 25.77 -13.62
CA LEU A 837 -23.73 26.90 -13.82
C LEU A 837 -23.93 28.07 -12.84
N LEU A 838 -24.93 28.01 -11.94
CA LEU A 838 -25.24 28.97 -10.87
C LEU A 838 -24.05 29.30 -9.95
N TYR A 839 -23.06 28.41 -9.90
CA TYR A 839 -21.87 28.56 -9.08
C TYR A 839 -20.67 29.13 -9.84
N TRP A 840 -20.75 29.42 -11.14
CA TRP A 840 -19.62 29.96 -11.91
C TRP A 840 -19.60 31.49 -11.84
N THR A 841 -18.42 32.11 -11.78
CA THR A 841 -18.33 33.57 -11.99
C THR A 841 -18.54 33.91 -13.46
N ARG A 842 -19.02 35.13 -13.74
CA ARG A 842 -19.19 35.64 -15.10
C ARG A 842 -17.89 35.56 -15.92
N SER A 843 -16.74 35.78 -15.28
CA SER A 843 -15.43 35.70 -15.92
C SER A 843 -14.93 34.27 -16.19
N GLU A 844 -15.35 33.27 -15.40
CA GLU A 844 -15.07 31.84 -15.63
C GLU A 844 -15.94 31.26 -16.74
N LEU A 845 -17.23 31.65 -16.77
CA LEU A 845 -18.16 31.27 -17.82
C LEU A 845 -17.73 31.84 -19.18
N ASP A 846 -17.34 33.12 -19.21
CA ASP A 846 -16.90 33.79 -20.44
C ASP A 846 -15.63 33.16 -21.02
N ARG A 847 -14.66 32.78 -20.18
CA ARG A 847 -13.42 32.11 -20.62
C ARG A 847 -13.61 30.67 -21.09
N TYR A 848 -14.54 29.92 -20.49
CA TYR A 848 -14.90 28.59 -20.97
C TYR A 848 -15.60 28.64 -22.33
N LEU A 849 -16.52 29.59 -22.50
CA LEU A 849 -17.22 29.81 -23.78
C LEU A 849 -16.28 30.31 -24.88
N GLU A 850 -15.26 31.11 -24.53
CA GLU A 850 -14.19 31.54 -25.45
C GLU A 850 -13.39 30.36 -26.04
N ALA A 851 -13.25 29.26 -25.28
CA ALA A 851 -12.55 28.04 -25.67
C ALA A 851 -13.45 26.99 -26.36
N SER A 852 -14.77 27.10 -26.24
CA SER A 852 -15.70 26.09 -26.79
C SER A 852 -15.99 26.27 -28.30
N GLN A 853 -16.20 25.16 -29.01
CA GLN A 853 -16.55 25.14 -30.45
C GLN A 853 -17.94 25.75 -30.78
N ILE A 854 -18.74 26.13 -29.78
CA ILE A 854 -20.04 26.82 -29.99
C ILE A 854 -19.80 28.25 -30.51
N ARG A 855 -18.69 28.87 -30.11
CA ARG A 855 -18.26 30.21 -30.56
C ARG A 855 -17.90 30.22 -32.05
N GLU A 856 -17.18 29.22 -32.55
CA GLU A 856 -16.83 29.11 -33.97
C GLU A 856 -18.07 28.90 -34.85
N ARG A 857 -19.06 28.10 -34.40
CA ARG A 857 -20.36 27.93 -35.10
C ARG A 857 -21.20 29.22 -35.19
N ALA A 858 -21.18 30.05 -34.16
CA ALA A 858 -21.89 31.35 -34.14
C ALA A 858 -21.19 32.39 -35.03
N ILE A 859 -19.85 32.40 -35.03
CA ILE A 859 -19.02 33.24 -35.91
C ILE A 859 -19.23 32.85 -37.38
N GLU A 860 -19.33 31.55 -37.70
CA GLU A 860 -19.61 31.07 -39.06
C GLU A 860 -21.04 31.42 -39.54
N ARG A 861 -22.06 31.28 -38.70
CA ARG A 861 -23.46 31.64 -39.07
C ARG A 861 -23.65 33.14 -39.34
N ILE A 862 -22.90 34.02 -38.69
CA ILE A 862 -23.04 35.49 -38.85
C ILE A 862 -22.21 36.00 -40.04
N ASN A 863 -21.01 35.44 -40.26
CA ASN A 863 -20.18 35.77 -41.42
C ASN A 863 -20.87 35.46 -42.76
N ASP A 864 -21.80 34.49 -42.78
CA ASP A 864 -22.57 34.14 -43.96
C ASP A 864 -23.81 35.03 -44.20
N VAL A 865 -24.24 35.89 -43.26
CA VAL A 865 -25.53 36.62 -43.38
C VAL A 865 -25.43 38.15 -43.29
N THR A 866 -24.68 38.76 -42.37
CA THR A 866 -24.64 40.24 -42.26
C THR A 866 -23.32 40.72 -41.70
N GLY A 867 -22.45 41.27 -42.56
CA GLY A 867 -21.15 41.82 -42.16
C GLY A 867 -21.28 42.93 -41.11
N THR A 868 -21.08 42.59 -39.85
CA THR A 868 -21.20 43.49 -38.68
C THR A 868 -19.91 43.51 -37.86
N THR A 869 -19.71 44.61 -37.11
CA THR A 869 -18.41 44.96 -36.52
C THR A 869 -18.13 44.24 -35.19
N ARG A 870 -16.85 44.09 -34.83
CA ARG A 870 -16.36 43.32 -33.67
C ARG A 870 -16.99 43.74 -32.32
N SER A 871 -17.41 44.99 -32.17
CA SER A 871 -18.12 45.48 -30.97
C SER A 871 -19.58 45.04 -30.88
N GLU A 872 -20.23 44.72 -32.00
CA GLU A 872 -21.56 44.11 -32.04
C GLU A 872 -21.47 42.58 -31.85
N LEU A 873 -20.37 41.97 -32.31
CA LEU A 873 -20.03 40.57 -32.04
C LEU A 873 -19.79 40.33 -30.55
N ASP A 874 -19.15 41.26 -29.84
CA ASP A 874 -18.98 41.19 -28.39
C ASP A 874 -20.33 41.37 -27.64
N ARG A 875 -21.22 42.27 -28.10
CA ARG A 875 -22.61 42.37 -27.60
C ARG A 875 -23.47 41.13 -27.88
N TYR A 876 -23.18 40.37 -28.93
CA TYR A 876 -23.89 39.12 -29.24
C TYR A 876 -23.23 37.88 -28.61
N LEU A 877 -21.93 37.88 -28.35
CA LEU A 877 -21.28 36.93 -27.43
C LEU A 877 -21.86 37.10 -26.02
N GLU A 878 -22.29 38.31 -25.68
CA GLU A 878 -23.10 38.52 -24.48
C GLU A 878 -24.49 37.84 -24.53
N ALA A 879 -25.03 37.61 -25.74
CA ALA A 879 -26.33 37.02 -26.04
C ALA A 879 -26.28 35.53 -26.47
N SER A 880 -25.17 34.81 -26.18
CA SER A 880 -25.17 33.35 -26.27
C SER A 880 -26.35 32.83 -25.44
N GLN A 881 -27.32 32.13 -26.03
CA GLN A 881 -28.48 31.64 -25.28
C GLN A 881 -28.09 30.81 -24.03
N ILE A 882 -26.89 30.22 -24.00
CA ILE A 882 -26.38 29.50 -22.81
C ILE A 882 -25.84 30.49 -21.77
N ARG A 883 -25.15 31.56 -22.19
CA ARG A 883 -24.69 32.65 -21.33
C ARG A 883 -25.85 33.48 -20.79
N GLU A 884 -26.78 33.90 -21.64
CA GLU A 884 -27.99 34.65 -21.26
C GLU A 884 -28.85 33.85 -20.29
N ARG A 885 -29.13 32.57 -20.58
CA ARG A 885 -29.87 31.70 -19.64
C ARG A 885 -29.12 31.46 -18.33
N ALA A 886 -27.79 31.37 -18.35
CA ALA A 886 -27.01 31.20 -17.11
C ALA A 886 -26.98 32.49 -16.27
N ILE A 887 -26.84 33.65 -16.92
CA ILE A 887 -26.80 34.97 -16.28
C ILE A 887 -28.18 35.40 -15.78
N GLU A 888 -29.25 35.24 -16.58
CA GLU A 888 -30.65 35.46 -16.15
C GLU A 888 -30.94 34.60 -14.92
N ARG A 889 -30.64 33.30 -14.94
CA ARG A 889 -30.92 32.41 -13.80
C ARG A 889 -30.17 32.79 -12.53
N ILE A 890 -28.90 33.18 -12.63
CA ILE A 890 -28.14 33.66 -11.48
C ILE A 890 -28.76 34.95 -10.93
N ASN A 891 -29.14 35.87 -11.81
CA ASN A 891 -29.77 37.13 -11.43
C ASN A 891 -31.16 36.91 -10.83
N ASP A 892 -31.95 36.00 -11.37
CA ASP A 892 -33.31 35.70 -10.91
C ASP A 892 -33.32 34.99 -9.55
N VAL A 893 -32.42 34.03 -9.30
CA VAL A 893 -32.26 33.35 -7.99
C VAL A 893 -31.77 34.33 -6.93
N THR A 894 -30.81 35.19 -7.30
CA THR A 894 -30.27 36.22 -6.39
C THR A 894 -31.32 37.30 -6.10
N GLY A 895 -32.08 37.73 -7.11
CA GLY A 895 -33.17 38.68 -6.98
C GLY A 895 -34.32 38.16 -6.13
N THR A 896 -34.68 36.88 -6.33
CA THR A 896 -35.66 36.13 -5.54
C THR A 896 -35.32 36.14 -4.05
N TYR A 897 -34.08 35.77 -3.69
CA TYR A 897 -33.64 35.78 -2.31
C TYR A 897 -33.70 37.19 -1.71
N ASN A 898 -33.24 38.19 -2.47
CA ASN A 898 -33.22 39.57 -2.00
C ASN A 898 -34.64 40.13 -1.77
N ASP A 899 -35.61 39.79 -2.61
CA ASP A 899 -37.01 40.22 -2.41
C ASP A 899 -37.65 39.50 -1.21
N LEU A 900 -37.44 38.18 -1.05
CA LEU A 900 -37.89 37.42 0.13
C LEU A 900 -37.25 37.95 1.42
N ARG A 901 -35.95 38.27 1.39
CA ARG A 901 -35.23 38.88 2.50
C ARG A 901 -35.81 40.23 2.87
N LEU A 902 -36.05 41.10 1.89
CA LEU A 902 -36.54 42.45 2.14
C LEU A 902 -38.01 42.49 2.59
N ARG A 903 -38.85 41.57 2.12
CA ARG A 903 -40.29 41.60 2.39
C ARG A 903 -40.74 40.72 3.55
N ILE A 904 -40.07 39.58 3.75
CA ILE A 904 -40.51 38.53 4.67
C ILE A 904 -39.46 38.30 5.76
N PHE A 905 -38.23 37.92 5.41
CA PHE A 905 -37.25 37.51 6.43
C PHE A 905 -36.85 38.66 7.35
N SER A 906 -36.71 39.88 6.81
CA SER A 906 -36.41 41.08 7.60
C SER A 906 -37.54 41.52 8.54
N LYS A 907 -38.80 41.15 8.25
CA LYS A 907 -39.97 41.53 9.05
C LYS A 907 -40.27 40.55 10.19
N TYR A 908 -39.81 39.31 10.06
CA TYR A 908 -40.03 38.24 11.03
C TYR A 908 -38.71 37.54 11.41
N PRO A 909 -37.73 38.29 11.97
CA PRO A 909 -36.39 37.77 12.25
C PRO A 909 -36.38 36.63 13.28
N ASP A 910 -37.37 36.57 14.17
CA ASP A 910 -37.51 35.50 15.17
C ASP A 910 -37.90 34.15 14.55
N LEU A 911 -38.60 34.19 13.40
CA LEU A 911 -39.00 33.00 12.64
C LEU A 911 -37.99 32.65 11.55
N PHE A 912 -37.27 33.64 11.00
CA PHE A 912 -36.30 33.47 9.92
C PHE A 912 -34.95 34.10 10.30
N PRO A 913 -34.19 33.49 11.23
CA PRO A 913 -32.91 34.03 11.67
C PRO A 913 -31.91 34.11 10.51
N GLU A 914 -31.24 35.27 10.34
CA GLU A 914 -30.29 35.51 9.23
C GLU A 914 -29.12 34.52 9.22
N GLU A 915 -28.77 33.95 10.38
CA GLU A 915 -27.75 32.91 10.53
C GLU A 915 -28.11 31.63 9.74
N VAL A 916 -29.41 31.32 9.62
CA VAL A 916 -29.92 30.12 8.93
C VAL A 916 -30.52 30.46 7.56
N PHE A 917 -31.17 31.61 7.40
CA PHE A 917 -31.87 32.03 6.19
C PHE A 917 -31.05 33.05 5.36
N ASN A 918 -29.78 32.71 5.08
CA ASN A 918 -28.87 33.52 4.28
C ASN A 918 -28.81 33.06 2.80
N MET A 919 -28.16 33.87 1.93
CA MET A 919 -28.03 33.57 0.49
C MET A 919 -27.29 32.24 0.23
N GLU A 920 -26.38 31.87 1.12
CA GLU A 920 -25.54 30.69 0.98
C GLU A 920 -26.34 29.42 1.26
N THR A 921 -27.07 29.39 2.38
CA THR A 921 -28.01 28.31 2.71
C THR A 921 -29.20 28.26 1.75
N PHE A 922 -29.63 29.40 1.20
CA PHE A 922 -30.62 29.46 0.12
C PHE A 922 -30.10 28.76 -1.15
N LYS A 923 -28.91 29.11 -1.64
CA LYS A 923 -28.30 28.46 -2.81
C LYS A 923 -28.03 26.96 -2.58
N TRP A 924 -27.60 26.59 -1.37
CA TRP A 924 -27.36 25.21 -0.98
C TRP A 924 -28.65 24.37 -0.96
N SER A 925 -29.73 24.89 -0.36
CA SER A 925 -31.02 24.20 -0.27
C SER A 925 -31.65 23.97 -1.65
N PHE A 926 -31.55 24.96 -2.55
CA PHE A 926 -31.94 24.80 -3.96
C PHE A 926 -30.98 23.86 -4.73
N GLY A 927 -29.73 23.72 -4.30
CA GLY A 927 -28.80 22.73 -4.88
C GLY A 927 -29.19 21.28 -4.58
N ILE A 928 -29.63 21.00 -3.35
CA ILE A 928 -29.99 19.65 -2.85
C ILE A 928 -31.37 19.20 -3.33
N LEU A 929 -32.37 20.08 -3.30
CA LEU A 929 -33.71 19.74 -3.77
C LEU A 929 -33.74 19.35 -5.25
N PHE A 930 -32.96 20.06 -6.07
CA PHE A 930 -32.95 19.86 -7.52
C PHE A 930 -32.04 18.72 -7.99
N SER A 931 -31.06 18.24 -7.19
CA SER A 931 -30.35 16.97 -7.45
C SER A 931 -31.27 15.77 -7.42
N ARG A 932 -32.30 15.83 -6.58
CA ARG A 932 -33.25 14.74 -6.35
C ARG A 932 -34.55 14.84 -7.16
N LEU A 933 -34.73 15.91 -7.94
CA LEU A 933 -35.89 16.11 -8.81
C LEU A 933 -35.67 15.43 -10.17
N VAL A 934 -36.38 14.33 -10.40
CA VAL A 934 -36.32 13.57 -11.65
C VAL A 934 -37.51 13.94 -12.53
N ARG A 935 -37.24 14.22 -13.80
CA ARG A 935 -38.28 14.49 -14.81
C ARG A 935 -38.73 13.17 -15.42
N LEU A 936 -40.01 12.82 -15.25
CA LEU A 936 -40.52 11.52 -15.66
C LEU A 936 -41.35 11.65 -16.95
N PRO A 937 -40.93 11.03 -18.08
CA PRO A 937 -41.66 11.10 -19.35
C PRO A 937 -43.10 10.60 -19.26
N ALA A 938 -43.37 9.52 -18.51
CA ALA A 938 -44.72 8.98 -18.36
C ALA A 938 -45.70 9.87 -17.56
N MET A 939 -45.19 10.92 -16.88
CA MET A 939 -45.99 11.96 -16.22
C MET A 939 -46.04 13.27 -17.04
N ASP A 940 -46.03 13.19 -18.38
CA ASP A 940 -45.99 14.35 -19.29
C ASP A 940 -44.81 15.31 -19.00
N GLY A 941 -43.69 14.76 -18.52
CA GLY A 941 -42.51 15.54 -18.17
C GLY A 941 -42.68 16.41 -16.92
N LYS A 942 -43.63 16.08 -16.04
CA LYS A 942 -43.67 16.58 -14.65
C LYS A 942 -42.44 16.10 -13.87
N VAL A 943 -42.15 16.80 -12.77
CA VAL A 943 -41.01 16.52 -11.90
C VAL A 943 -41.46 15.84 -10.61
N ALA A 944 -40.69 14.86 -10.16
CA ALA A 944 -40.92 14.15 -8.91
C ALA A 944 -39.63 14.17 -8.07
N LEU A 945 -39.76 14.43 -6.77
CA LEU A 945 -38.65 14.31 -5.83
C LEU A 945 -38.49 12.85 -5.45
N VAL A 946 -37.39 12.23 -5.87
CA VAL A 946 -37.14 10.79 -5.67
C VAL A 946 -35.97 10.60 -4.69
N PRO A 947 -36.18 9.98 -3.52
CA PRO A 947 -35.14 9.84 -2.48
C PRO A 947 -33.90 9.07 -2.90
N TRP A 948 -34.01 8.20 -3.92
CA TRP A 948 -32.94 7.32 -4.39
C TRP A 948 -32.15 7.85 -5.59
N ALA A 949 -32.54 8.98 -6.19
CA ALA A 949 -31.97 9.45 -7.46
C ALA A 949 -30.45 9.70 -7.42
N ASP A 950 -29.93 10.23 -6.31
CA ASP A 950 -28.50 10.51 -6.14
C ASP A 950 -27.66 9.22 -5.88
N MET A 951 -28.30 8.08 -5.58
CA MET A 951 -27.64 6.81 -5.23
C MET A 951 -27.52 5.84 -6.43
N LEU A 952 -27.96 6.26 -7.61
CA LEU A 952 -27.99 5.43 -8.82
C LEU A 952 -26.73 5.63 -9.65
N ASN A 953 -26.16 4.54 -10.17
CA ASN A 953 -25.01 4.60 -11.07
C ASN A 953 -25.40 5.10 -12.44
N HIS A 954 -24.59 5.96 -13.05
CA HIS A 954 -24.84 6.49 -14.38
C HIS A 954 -23.86 6.00 -15.44
N SER A 955 -24.39 5.62 -16.61
CA SER A 955 -23.60 5.34 -17.81
C SER A 955 -24.31 5.87 -19.05
N CYS A 956 -23.54 6.44 -19.97
CA CYS A 956 -24.01 6.91 -21.28
C CYS A 956 -24.27 5.77 -22.27
N GLU A 957 -23.82 4.56 -21.96
CA GLU A 957 -23.87 3.39 -22.84
C GLU A 957 -25.12 2.51 -22.63
N VAL A 958 -25.93 2.80 -21.60
CA VAL A 958 -27.12 2.02 -21.24
C VAL A 958 -28.43 2.71 -21.62
N GLU A 959 -29.42 1.91 -22.02
CA GLU A 959 -30.78 2.39 -22.35
C GLU A 959 -31.74 2.22 -21.17
N THR A 960 -31.21 1.89 -19.99
CA THR A 960 -31.98 1.72 -18.76
C THR A 960 -32.35 3.05 -18.13
N PHE A 961 -33.62 3.28 -17.76
CA PHE A 961 -34.04 4.55 -17.13
C PHE A 961 -35.12 4.38 -16.05
N LEU A 962 -35.25 5.41 -15.21
CA LEU A 962 -36.33 5.58 -14.23
C LEU A 962 -37.57 6.17 -14.89
N ASP A 963 -38.75 5.60 -14.62
CA ASP A 963 -40.02 6.06 -15.16
C ASP A 963 -41.17 5.93 -14.15
N TYR A 964 -42.32 6.53 -14.44
CA TYR A 964 -43.54 6.38 -13.63
C TYR A 964 -44.44 5.28 -14.20
N ASP A 965 -44.73 4.26 -13.40
CA ASP A 965 -45.68 3.21 -13.77
C ASP A 965 -47.10 3.63 -13.38
N LYS A 966 -47.91 3.91 -14.41
CA LYS A 966 -49.32 4.30 -14.25
C LYS A 966 -50.17 3.22 -13.56
N SER A 967 -49.80 1.94 -13.67
CA SER A 967 -50.58 0.83 -13.12
C SER A 967 -50.40 0.66 -11.60
N SER A 968 -49.17 0.84 -11.11
CA SER A 968 -48.82 0.75 -9.69
C SER A 968 -48.76 2.11 -8.99
N GLN A 969 -49.01 3.19 -9.73
CA GLN A 969 -48.90 4.59 -9.30
C GLN A 969 -47.56 4.94 -8.62
N GLY A 970 -46.48 4.27 -9.02
CA GLY A 970 -45.16 4.44 -8.40
C GLY A 970 -44.05 4.60 -9.42
N VAL A 971 -42.92 5.14 -8.96
CA VAL A 971 -41.72 5.28 -9.81
C VAL A 971 -41.01 3.92 -9.89
N VAL A 972 -40.73 3.47 -11.11
CA VAL A 972 -40.11 2.17 -11.41
C VAL A 972 -38.81 2.31 -12.18
N PHE A 973 -37.88 1.39 -11.90
CA PHE A 973 -36.66 1.21 -12.67
C PHE A 973 -36.76 -0.06 -13.52
N THR A 974 -36.57 0.07 -14.84
CA THR A 974 -36.77 -1.03 -15.79
C THR A 974 -35.48 -1.31 -16.55
N THR A 975 -34.97 -2.54 -16.50
CA THR A 975 -33.68 -2.95 -17.08
C THR A 975 -33.66 -3.07 -18.61
N ASP A 976 -32.57 -2.64 -19.24
CA ASP A 976 -32.36 -2.77 -20.69
C ASP A 976 -31.78 -4.14 -21.12
N ARG A 977 -31.13 -4.84 -20.19
CA ARG A 977 -30.50 -6.16 -20.35
C ARG A 977 -30.62 -7.02 -19.09
N ALA A 978 -30.19 -8.27 -19.18
CA ALA A 978 -30.09 -9.13 -18.00
C ALA A 978 -28.79 -8.81 -17.23
N TYR A 979 -28.83 -8.91 -15.90
CA TYR A 979 -27.70 -8.66 -15.01
C TYR A 979 -27.49 -9.85 -14.07
N GLU A 980 -26.24 -10.29 -13.90
CA GLU A 980 -25.84 -11.36 -12.98
C GLU A 980 -25.55 -10.82 -11.57
N PRO A 981 -25.68 -11.63 -10.50
CA PRO A 981 -25.35 -11.20 -9.13
C PRO A 981 -23.89 -10.70 -9.04
N GLY A 982 -23.69 -9.53 -8.44
CA GLY A 982 -22.40 -8.86 -8.34
C GLY A 982 -22.09 -7.89 -9.48
N GLU A 983 -22.89 -7.86 -10.55
CA GLU A 983 -22.71 -6.89 -11.63
C GLU A 983 -23.26 -5.51 -11.27
N GLN A 984 -22.49 -4.48 -11.62
CA GLN A 984 -22.91 -3.09 -11.49
C GLN A 984 -24.05 -2.78 -12.46
N VAL A 985 -25.15 -2.28 -11.91
CA VAL A 985 -26.33 -1.88 -12.69
C VAL A 985 -26.25 -0.38 -12.94
N PHE A 986 -26.30 0.02 -14.21
CA PHE A 986 -26.23 1.42 -14.63
C PHE A 986 -27.60 1.92 -15.10
N ILE A 987 -27.83 3.21 -14.88
CA ILE A 987 -29.10 3.90 -15.10
C ILE A 987 -28.82 5.20 -15.84
N SER A 988 -29.73 5.62 -16.70
CA SER A 988 -29.68 6.90 -17.39
C SER A 988 -30.99 7.66 -17.18
N TYR A 989 -30.90 8.99 -17.17
CA TYR A 989 -32.09 9.86 -17.20
C TYR A 989 -32.43 10.34 -18.63
N GLY A 990 -31.82 9.73 -19.66
CA GLY A 990 -32.08 9.98 -21.09
C GLY A 990 -30.82 9.92 -21.97
N ARG A 991 -30.98 9.92 -23.30
CA ARG A 991 -29.84 9.93 -24.25
C ARG A 991 -29.15 11.31 -24.28
N LYS A 992 -27.97 11.46 -23.67
CA LYS A 992 -27.14 12.68 -23.66
C LYS A 992 -25.68 12.41 -24.00
N SER A 993 -24.93 13.43 -24.41
CA SER A 993 -23.51 13.34 -24.77
C SER A 993 -22.58 13.20 -23.54
N ASN A 994 -21.39 12.60 -23.71
CA ASN A 994 -20.43 12.37 -22.62
C ASN A 994 -20.05 13.67 -21.91
N GLY A 995 -19.69 14.74 -22.62
CA GLY A 995 -19.34 16.02 -22.01
C GLY A 995 -20.48 16.62 -21.17
N GLU A 996 -21.73 16.50 -21.60
CA GLU A 996 -22.88 17.00 -20.86
C GLU A 996 -23.22 16.14 -19.65
N LEU A 997 -23.06 14.82 -19.75
CA LEU A 997 -23.28 13.88 -18.65
C LEU A 997 -22.18 14.05 -17.59
N LEU A 998 -20.92 14.14 -18.01
CA LEU A 998 -19.74 14.30 -17.16
C LEU A 998 -19.70 15.66 -16.45
N LEU A 999 -20.05 16.75 -17.14
CA LEU A 999 -20.25 18.07 -16.51
C LEU A 999 -21.43 18.08 -15.54
N SER A 1000 -22.49 17.32 -15.84
CA SER A 1000 -23.66 17.23 -14.96
C SER A 1000 -23.42 16.37 -13.72
N TYR A 1001 -22.55 15.36 -13.74
CA TYR A 1001 -22.30 14.52 -12.56
C TYR A 1001 -20.97 14.79 -11.87
N GLY A 1002 -20.13 15.68 -12.41
CA GLY A 1002 -18.84 15.98 -11.82
C GLY A 1002 -17.79 14.88 -12.00
N PHE A 1003 -17.99 13.95 -12.93
CA PHE A 1003 -17.05 12.87 -13.19
C PHE A 1003 -16.37 13.10 -14.54
N VAL A 1004 -15.07 12.83 -14.63
CA VAL A 1004 -14.32 12.63 -15.88
C VAL A 1004 -13.55 11.32 -15.67
N PRO A 1005 -13.66 10.30 -16.56
CA PRO A 1005 -12.91 9.05 -16.41
C PRO A 1005 -11.40 9.30 -16.40
N GLN A 1006 -10.64 8.46 -15.70
CA GLN A 1006 -9.19 8.56 -15.70
C GLN A 1006 -8.61 8.38 -17.12
N GLU A 1007 -7.53 9.11 -17.41
CA GLU A 1007 -7.02 9.28 -18.77
C GLU A 1007 -6.85 7.97 -19.55
N GLY A 1008 -7.64 7.80 -20.62
CA GLY A 1008 -7.45 6.72 -21.60
C GLY A 1008 -8.00 5.37 -21.20
N THR A 1009 -8.89 5.30 -20.21
CA THR A 1009 -9.59 4.05 -19.84
C THR A 1009 -10.73 3.70 -20.81
N ASN A 1010 -11.32 4.68 -21.51
CA ASN A 1010 -12.40 4.43 -22.48
C ASN A 1010 -11.93 4.54 -23.95
N PRO A 1011 -11.91 3.43 -24.72
CA PRO A 1011 -11.53 3.45 -26.13
C PRO A 1011 -12.53 4.18 -27.05
N HIS A 1012 -13.74 4.49 -26.56
CA HIS A 1012 -14.77 5.26 -27.26
C HIS A 1012 -14.68 6.77 -27.02
N ASP A 1013 -13.76 7.24 -26.17
CA ASP A 1013 -13.52 8.66 -25.99
C ASP A 1013 -13.10 9.31 -27.31
N SER A 1014 -13.75 10.42 -27.65
CA SER A 1014 -13.52 11.12 -28.91
C SER A 1014 -13.39 12.62 -28.74
N VAL A 1015 -12.54 13.23 -29.56
CA VAL A 1015 -12.39 14.68 -29.68
C VAL A 1015 -12.78 15.10 -31.09
N GLU A 1016 -13.63 16.10 -31.23
CA GLU A 1016 -14.04 16.59 -32.55
C GLU A 1016 -12.92 17.42 -33.20
N LEU A 1017 -12.38 16.92 -34.32
CA LEU A 1017 -11.41 17.65 -35.15
C LEU A 1017 -12.15 18.45 -36.22
N SER A 1018 -12.03 19.77 -36.17
CA SER A 1018 -12.53 20.66 -37.21
C SER A 1018 -11.55 20.76 -38.38
N LEU A 1019 -12.06 20.52 -39.60
CA LEU A 1019 -11.36 20.69 -40.86
C LEU A 1019 -12.12 21.70 -41.72
N SER A 1020 -11.39 22.60 -42.37
CA SER A 1020 -11.98 23.62 -43.23
C SER A 1020 -11.22 23.80 -44.54
N LEU A 1021 -11.96 24.09 -45.61
CA LEU A 1021 -11.36 24.42 -46.90
C LEU A 1021 -10.60 25.75 -46.82
N ARG A 1022 -9.38 25.77 -47.36
CA ARG A 1022 -8.57 27.00 -47.44
C ARG A 1022 -9.13 27.90 -48.54
N LYS A 1023 -9.50 29.13 -48.20
CA LYS A 1023 -9.99 30.14 -49.17
C LYS A 1023 -8.98 30.49 -50.27
N SER A 1024 -7.70 30.19 -50.06
CA SER A 1024 -6.61 30.36 -51.02
C SER A 1024 -6.50 29.23 -52.05
N ASP A 1025 -7.31 28.18 -51.94
CA ASP A 1025 -7.36 27.08 -52.90
C ASP A 1025 -7.97 27.55 -54.23
N LYS A 1026 -7.31 27.22 -55.34
CA LYS A 1026 -7.75 27.57 -56.70
C LYS A 1026 -9.11 26.93 -57.05
N CYS A 1027 -9.46 25.81 -56.42
CA CYS A 1027 -10.72 25.09 -56.63
C CYS A 1027 -11.72 25.26 -55.47
N TYR A 1028 -11.57 26.30 -54.65
CA TYR A 1028 -12.40 26.52 -53.46
C TYR A 1028 -13.91 26.58 -53.78
N LYS A 1029 -14.30 27.24 -54.88
CA LYS A 1029 -15.72 27.41 -55.26
C LYS A 1029 -16.36 26.07 -55.63
N GLU A 1030 -15.66 25.28 -56.44
CA GLU A 1030 -16.10 23.98 -56.94
C GLU A 1030 -16.20 22.95 -55.80
N LYS A 1031 -15.23 22.93 -54.88
CA LYS A 1031 -15.27 22.07 -53.69
C LYS A 1031 -16.42 22.45 -52.74
N LEU A 1032 -16.64 23.75 -52.54
CA LEU A 1032 -17.73 24.25 -51.69
C LEU A 1032 -19.11 23.90 -52.23
N GLU A 1033 -19.34 24.05 -53.54
CA GLU A 1033 -20.61 23.66 -54.17
C GLU A 1033 -20.86 22.15 -54.05
N THR A 1034 -19.81 21.34 -54.17
CA THR A 1034 -19.91 19.88 -54.06
C THR A 1034 -20.24 19.43 -52.64
N LEU A 1035 -19.63 20.06 -51.62
CA LEU A 1035 -19.97 19.82 -50.21
C LEU A 1035 -21.44 20.19 -49.92
N LYS A 1036 -21.91 21.35 -50.42
CA LYS A 1036 -23.30 21.80 -50.24
C LYS A 1036 -24.30 20.81 -50.85
N LYS A 1037 -24.02 20.26 -52.04
CA LYS A 1037 -24.86 19.22 -52.67
C LYS A 1037 -25.01 17.97 -51.79
N CYS A 1038 -23.96 17.62 -51.04
CA CYS A 1038 -23.98 16.48 -50.11
C CYS A 1038 -24.60 16.81 -48.73
N GLY A 1039 -24.95 18.08 -48.48
CA GLY A 1039 -25.48 18.54 -47.19
C GLY A 1039 -24.41 18.93 -46.17
N LEU A 1040 -23.17 19.16 -46.60
CA LEU A 1040 -22.04 19.56 -45.77
C LEU A 1040 -21.67 21.04 -45.99
N SER A 1041 -21.15 21.68 -44.94
CA SER A 1041 -20.58 23.04 -44.98
C SER A 1041 -19.08 23.05 -45.31
N ALA A 1042 -18.54 24.25 -45.59
CA ALA A 1042 -17.11 24.48 -45.88
C ALA A 1042 -16.18 24.08 -44.72
N SER A 1043 -16.72 24.00 -43.51
CA SER A 1043 -16.09 23.55 -42.28
C SER A 1043 -16.88 22.38 -41.75
N GLN A 1044 -16.20 21.30 -41.37
CA GLN A 1044 -16.80 20.06 -40.86
C GLN A 1044 -16.01 19.56 -39.66
N CYS A 1045 -16.70 18.93 -38.71
CA CYS A 1045 -16.11 18.31 -37.53
C CYS A 1045 -16.25 16.80 -37.62
N TYR A 1046 -15.17 16.08 -37.31
CA TYR A 1046 -15.15 14.63 -37.30
C TYR A 1046 -14.60 14.09 -35.97
N PRO A 1047 -15.19 13.03 -35.38
CA PRO A 1047 -14.75 12.51 -34.09
C PRO A 1047 -13.45 11.72 -34.23
N LEU A 1048 -12.37 12.15 -33.59
CA LEU A 1048 -11.11 11.41 -33.45
C LEU A 1048 -11.13 10.57 -32.18
N GLN A 1049 -10.76 9.30 -32.26
CA GLN A 1049 -10.67 8.41 -31.10
C GLN A 1049 -9.23 7.96 -30.85
N ILE A 1050 -8.98 7.41 -29.65
CA ILE A 1050 -7.68 6.79 -29.31
C ILE A 1050 -7.34 5.63 -30.25
N THR A 1051 -8.36 4.92 -30.73
CA THR A 1051 -8.26 3.76 -31.62
C THR A 1051 -8.00 4.13 -33.08
N GLY A 1052 -8.26 5.38 -33.48
CA GLY A 1052 -8.06 5.85 -34.85
C GLY A 1052 -9.01 6.99 -35.25
N TRP A 1053 -9.08 7.28 -36.54
CA TRP A 1053 -9.96 8.30 -37.10
C TRP A 1053 -10.92 7.72 -38.13
N PRO A 1054 -12.13 8.31 -38.28
CA PRO A 1054 -13.13 7.87 -39.24
C PRO A 1054 -12.65 8.00 -40.68
N LEU A 1055 -13.15 7.14 -41.57
CA LEU A 1055 -12.84 7.18 -43.01
C LEU A 1055 -13.36 8.48 -43.65
N GLU A 1056 -14.44 9.01 -43.10
CA GLU A 1056 -15.12 10.24 -43.49
C GLU A 1056 -14.21 11.46 -43.31
N LEU A 1057 -13.40 11.47 -42.23
CA LEU A 1057 -12.39 12.50 -41.99
C LEU A 1057 -11.32 12.48 -43.10
N MET A 1058 -10.84 11.29 -43.47
CA MET A 1058 -9.86 11.16 -44.54
C MET A 1058 -10.45 11.51 -45.92
N ALA A 1059 -11.70 11.14 -46.19
CA ALA A 1059 -12.40 11.52 -47.41
C ALA A 1059 -12.51 13.06 -47.55
N TYR A 1060 -12.82 13.75 -46.45
CA TYR A 1060 -12.81 15.21 -46.41
C TYR A 1060 -11.40 15.78 -46.63
N ALA A 1061 -10.38 15.19 -46.00
CA ALA A 1061 -8.98 15.62 -46.16
C ALA A 1061 -8.49 15.45 -47.61
N TYR A 1062 -8.81 14.33 -48.27
CA TYR A 1062 -8.51 14.10 -49.69
C TYR A 1062 -9.16 15.17 -50.56
N LEU A 1063 -10.45 15.47 -50.36
CA LEU A 1063 -11.13 16.54 -51.08
C LEU A 1063 -10.45 17.90 -50.86
N ALA A 1064 -10.07 18.19 -49.62
CA ALA A 1064 -9.46 19.47 -49.25
C ALA A 1064 -8.12 19.70 -49.97
N VAL A 1065 -7.28 18.68 -50.11
CA VAL A 1065 -5.95 18.81 -50.74
C VAL A 1065 -5.94 18.52 -52.25
N SER A 1066 -7.03 17.98 -52.81
CA SER A 1066 -7.06 17.54 -54.20
C SER A 1066 -6.80 18.68 -55.20
N PRO A 1067 -5.94 18.48 -56.21
CA PRO A 1067 -5.64 19.47 -57.24
C PRO A 1067 -6.77 19.62 -58.28
N PRO A 1068 -6.74 20.66 -59.13
CA PRO A 1068 -7.75 20.88 -60.17
C PRO A 1068 -7.93 19.72 -61.17
N SER A 1069 -6.90 18.89 -61.37
CA SER A 1069 -6.96 17.71 -62.25
C SER A 1069 -7.91 16.62 -61.74
N MET A 1070 -8.25 16.61 -60.45
CA MET A 1070 -9.10 15.61 -59.79
C MET A 1070 -10.56 16.04 -59.60
N ILE A 1071 -11.00 17.12 -60.27
CA ILE A 1071 -12.38 17.66 -60.17
C ILE A 1071 -13.47 16.59 -60.34
N ARG A 1072 -13.25 15.60 -61.22
CA ARG A 1072 -14.22 14.50 -61.46
C ARG A 1072 -14.43 13.57 -60.26
N GLN A 1073 -13.52 13.58 -59.29
CA GLN A 1073 -13.57 12.74 -58.08
C GLN A 1073 -14.08 13.51 -56.85
N PHE A 1074 -14.32 14.82 -56.96
CA PHE A 1074 -14.75 15.64 -55.82
C PHE A 1074 -16.10 15.20 -55.26
N GLU A 1075 -17.04 14.83 -56.13
CA GLU A 1075 -18.38 14.39 -55.72
C GLU A 1075 -18.34 13.06 -54.97
N GLU A 1076 -17.47 12.14 -55.42
CA GLU A 1076 -17.22 10.87 -54.76
C GLU A 1076 -16.63 11.07 -53.36
N MET A 1077 -15.59 11.90 -53.23
CA MET A 1077 -14.96 12.22 -51.95
C MET A 1077 -15.91 12.96 -50.99
N ALA A 1078 -16.71 13.91 -51.48
CA ALA A 1078 -17.69 14.64 -50.66
C ALA A 1078 -18.85 13.75 -50.19
N THR A 1079 -19.28 12.79 -51.02
CA THR A 1079 -20.31 11.82 -50.65
C THR A 1079 -19.81 10.89 -49.54
N ALA A 1080 -18.57 10.38 -49.69
CA ALA A 1080 -17.93 9.57 -48.66
C ALA A 1080 -17.75 10.34 -47.34
N ALA A 1081 -17.40 11.63 -47.40
CA ALA A 1081 -17.28 12.51 -46.24
C ALA A 1081 -18.61 12.79 -45.52
N SER A 1082 -19.77 12.55 -46.17
CA SER A 1082 -21.11 12.77 -45.62
C SER A 1082 -21.75 11.54 -44.95
N ASN A 1083 -21.05 10.41 -44.94
CA ASN A 1083 -21.49 9.13 -44.38
C ASN A 1083 -22.80 8.57 -44.99
N LYS A 1084 -23.08 8.88 -46.26
CA LYS A 1084 -24.29 8.43 -46.98
C LYS A 1084 -24.13 7.08 -47.72
N ILE A 1085 -22.98 6.42 -47.61
CA ILE A 1085 -22.67 5.16 -48.31
C ILE A 1085 -22.61 4.00 -47.30
N THR A 1086 -23.39 2.93 -47.53
CA THR A 1086 -23.42 1.70 -46.71
C THR A 1086 -22.34 0.66 -47.07
N SER A 1087 -21.50 0.90 -48.09
CA SER A 1087 -20.48 -0.06 -48.54
C SER A 1087 -19.05 0.33 -48.11
N LYS A 1088 -18.43 -0.50 -47.26
CA LYS A 1088 -16.99 -0.46 -46.89
C LYS A 1088 -16.08 -0.73 -48.11
N LYS A 1089 -15.83 0.25 -48.96
CA LYS A 1089 -14.70 0.22 -49.92
C LYS A 1089 -13.55 1.07 -49.39
N ASP A 1090 -12.34 0.53 -49.49
CA ASP A 1090 -11.10 1.17 -49.04
C ASP A 1090 -10.80 2.37 -49.97
N PHE A 1091 -11.12 3.59 -49.52
CA PHE A 1091 -10.86 4.83 -50.27
C PHE A 1091 -9.41 5.25 -50.07
N ARG A 1092 -8.57 5.10 -51.11
CA ARG A 1092 -7.18 5.59 -51.08
C ARG A 1092 -6.82 6.26 -52.40
N TYR A 1093 -6.19 7.42 -52.30
CA TYR A 1093 -5.58 8.14 -53.41
C TYR A 1093 -4.09 8.33 -53.12
N PRO A 1094 -3.23 7.37 -53.51
CA PRO A 1094 -1.82 7.36 -53.13
C PRO A 1094 -1.06 8.64 -53.55
N GLU A 1095 -1.47 9.25 -54.65
CA GLU A 1095 -0.86 10.47 -55.23
C GLU A 1095 -0.98 11.71 -54.34
N ILE A 1096 -1.99 11.75 -53.46
CA ILE A 1096 -2.29 12.89 -52.57
C ILE A 1096 -2.39 12.46 -51.10
N GLU A 1097 -1.98 11.22 -50.79
CA GLU A 1097 -2.07 10.64 -49.45
C GLU A 1097 -1.12 11.33 -48.46
N GLU A 1098 0.08 11.72 -48.91
CA GLU A 1098 1.00 12.51 -48.11
C GLU A 1098 0.39 13.88 -47.75
N ASP A 1099 -0.13 14.60 -48.74
CA ASP A 1099 -0.70 15.94 -48.54
C ASP A 1099 -1.95 15.89 -47.64
N ALA A 1100 -2.80 14.87 -47.80
CA ALA A 1100 -4.00 14.68 -46.98
C ALA A 1100 -3.64 14.36 -45.52
N MET A 1101 -2.65 13.50 -45.28
CA MET A 1101 -2.17 13.21 -43.93
C MET A 1101 -1.49 14.42 -43.28
N GLN A 1102 -0.75 15.22 -44.05
CA GLN A 1102 -0.17 16.48 -43.58
C GLN A 1102 -1.25 17.51 -43.24
N PHE A 1103 -2.33 17.59 -44.03
CA PHE A 1103 -3.46 18.48 -43.77
C PHE A 1103 -4.18 18.15 -42.44
N VAL A 1104 -4.39 16.86 -42.15
CA VAL A 1104 -4.97 16.42 -40.86
C VAL A 1104 -3.99 16.67 -39.71
N LEU A 1105 -2.69 16.45 -39.92
CA LEU A 1105 -1.64 16.72 -38.92
C LEU A 1105 -1.60 18.20 -38.53
N ASP A 1106 -1.66 19.11 -39.52
CA ASP A 1106 -1.70 20.56 -39.30
C ASP A 1106 -2.93 20.96 -38.44
N ALA A 1107 -4.09 20.34 -38.70
CA ALA A 1107 -5.30 20.59 -37.93
C ALA A 1107 -5.19 20.08 -36.48
N CYS A 1108 -4.61 18.89 -36.28
CA CYS A 1108 -4.32 18.38 -34.93
C CYS A 1108 -3.36 19.32 -34.18
N GLU A 1109 -2.30 19.81 -34.84
CA GLU A 1109 -1.33 20.73 -34.23
C GLU A 1109 -1.94 22.08 -33.85
N SER A 1110 -2.85 22.61 -34.68
CA SER A 1110 -3.63 23.80 -34.38
C SER A 1110 -4.50 23.61 -33.14
N SER A 1111 -5.25 22.50 -33.06
CA SER A 1111 -6.09 22.18 -31.91
C SER A 1111 -5.26 21.94 -30.64
N ILE A 1112 -4.16 21.18 -30.72
CA ILE A 1112 -3.22 20.99 -29.60
C ILE A 1112 -2.69 22.33 -29.10
N SER A 1113 -2.37 23.26 -30.00
CA SER A 1113 -1.91 24.60 -29.61
C SER A 1113 -2.99 25.40 -28.88
N LYS A 1114 -4.27 25.28 -29.27
CA LYS A 1114 -5.40 25.92 -28.59
C LYS A 1114 -5.56 25.38 -27.16
N TYR A 1115 -5.61 24.05 -26.99
CA TYR A 1115 -5.69 23.41 -25.66
C TYR A 1115 -4.45 23.70 -24.79
N SER A 1116 -3.25 23.68 -25.37
CA SER A 1116 -2.01 24.02 -24.66
C SER A 1116 -2.01 25.45 -24.15
N LYS A 1117 -2.59 26.38 -24.92
CA LYS A 1117 -2.72 27.78 -24.50
C LYS A 1117 -3.73 27.93 -23.37
N PHE A 1118 -4.83 27.18 -23.40
CA PHE A 1118 -5.80 27.11 -22.29
C PHE A 1118 -5.15 26.55 -21.02
N LEU A 1119 -4.48 25.40 -21.09
CA LEU A 1119 -3.81 24.77 -19.94
C LEU A 1119 -2.72 25.67 -19.34
N ARG A 1120 -1.94 26.38 -20.18
CA ARG A 1120 -0.95 27.37 -19.72
C ARG A 1120 -1.57 28.61 -19.07
N ALA A 1121 -2.73 29.05 -19.55
CA ALA A 1121 -3.43 30.23 -19.02
C ALA A 1121 -4.25 29.91 -17.75
N SER A 1122 -4.73 28.69 -17.61
CA SER A 1122 -5.49 28.22 -16.44
C SER A 1122 -4.63 28.05 -15.19
N GLY A 1123 -3.30 27.94 -15.35
CA GLY A 1123 -2.32 27.73 -14.27
C GLY A 1123 -2.41 26.33 -13.67
N SER A 1124 -1.32 25.84 -13.05
CA SER A 1124 -1.41 24.69 -12.15
C SER A 1124 -2.13 25.15 -10.88
N MET A 1125 -3.42 24.83 -10.77
CA MET A 1125 -4.18 25.15 -9.57
C MET A 1125 -4.01 24.01 -8.56
N ASP A 1126 -3.06 24.18 -7.65
CA ASP A 1126 -3.11 23.52 -6.35
C ASP A 1126 -4.23 24.15 -5.53
N LEU A 1127 -5.10 23.31 -4.97
CA LEU A 1127 -6.27 23.75 -4.23
C LEU A 1127 -6.13 23.30 -2.78
N ASP A 1128 -5.90 24.29 -1.93
CA ASP A 1128 -5.85 24.18 -0.48
C ASP A 1128 -7.28 24.21 0.07
N VAL A 1129 -7.76 23.07 0.59
CA VAL A 1129 -9.15 22.84 1.03
C VAL A 1129 -9.25 22.96 2.54
N THR A 1130 -9.24 24.19 3.07
CA THR A 1130 -9.36 24.45 4.52
C THR A 1130 -10.68 25.09 4.95
N ASN A 1131 -11.64 25.29 4.03
CA ASN A 1131 -13.03 25.62 4.40
C ASN A 1131 -14.03 24.80 3.55
N PRO A 1132 -14.64 23.73 4.09
CA PRO A 1132 -15.31 22.71 3.28
C PRO A 1132 -16.66 23.14 2.66
N LYS A 1133 -17.33 24.18 3.18
CA LYS A 1133 -18.75 24.44 2.84
C LYS A 1133 -19.00 25.36 1.64
N ILE A 1134 -18.02 26.16 1.19
CA ILE A 1134 -18.22 27.11 0.07
C ILE A 1134 -17.23 26.90 -1.09
N LEU A 1135 -16.03 26.40 -0.80
CA LEU A 1135 -14.92 26.49 -1.75
C LEU A 1135 -14.91 25.38 -2.82
N ASN A 1136 -15.56 24.25 -2.60
CA ASN A 1136 -15.29 23.05 -3.41
C ASN A 1136 -16.11 22.86 -4.68
N ARG A 1137 -16.95 23.82 -5.10
CA ARG A 1137 -17.72 23.64 -6.35
C ARG A 1137 -17.12 24.34 -7.58
N LYS A 1138 -16.68 25.60 -7.46
CA LYS A 1138 -15.99 26.32 -8.56
C LYS A 1138 -14.64 25.72 -8.89
N VAL A 1139 -13.93 25.42 -7.82
CA VAL A 1139 -12.61 24.83 -7.80
C VAL A 1139 -12.61 23.45 -8.47
N PHE A 1140 -13.55 22.60 -8.07
CA PHE A 1140 -13.77 21.28 -8.65
C PHE A 1140 -14.20 21.34 -10.12
N LEU A 1141 -15.13 22.25 -10.49
CA LEU A 1141 -15.55 22.40 -11.88
C LEU A 1141 -14.43 22.94 -12.79
N LYS A 1142 -13.53 23.74 -12.24
CA LYS A 1142 -12.33 24.21 -12.94
C LYS A 1142 -11.29 23.10 -13.10
N GLN A 1143 -11.12 22.24 -12.10
CA GLN A 1143 -10.29 21.04 -12.19
C GLN A 1143 -10.86 20.05 -13.23
N LEU A 1144 -12.17 19.81 -13.21
CA LEU A 1144 -12.87 18.96 -14.18
C LEU A 1144 -12.67 19.44 -15.63
N ALA A 1145 -12.67 20.76 -15.85
CA ALA A 1145 -12.40 21.35 -17.16
C ALA A 1145 -10.92 21.18 -17.59
N VAL A 1146 -9.97 21.21 -16.64
CA VAL A 1146 -8.55 20.91 -16.89
C VAL A 1146 -8.36 19.44 -17.22
N ASP A 1147 -8.99 18.53 -16.49
CA ASP A 1147 -8.90 17.08 -16.69
C ASP A 1147 -9.52 16.67 -18.04
N LEU A 1148 -10.67 17.24 -18.40
CA LEU A 1148 -11.30 17.02 -19.71
C LEU A 1148 -10.41 17.53 -20.86
N CYS A 1149 -9.84 18.74 -20.74
CA CYS A 1149 -8.92 19.28 -21.75
C CYS A 1149 -7.66 18.43 -21.88
N THR A 1150 -7.14 17.88 -20.78
CA THR A 1150 -5.96 17.02 -20.78
C THR A 1150 -6.25 15.68 -21.47
N SER A 1151 -7.43 15.09 -21.23
CA SER A 1151 -7.89 13.89 -21.91
C SER A 1151 -8.02 14.10 -23.43
N GLU A 1152 -8.69 15.16 -23.88
CA GLU A 1152 -8.85 15.50 -25.31
C GLU A 1152 -7.49 15.76 -25.99
N GLN A 1153 -6.56 16.44 -25.29
CA GLN A 1153 -5.22 16.71 -25.79
C GLN A 1153 -4.41 15.43 -26.03
N ARG A 1154 -4.58 14.40 -25.18
CA ARG A 1154 -3.93 13.09 -25.34
C ARG A 1154 -4.38 12.37 -26.62
N ILE A 1155 -5.68 12.43 -26.95
CA ILE A 1155 -6.22 11.85 -28.19
C ILE A 1155 -5.55 12.51 -29.41
N LEU A 1156 -5.44 13.84 -29.38
CA LEU A 1156 -4.78 14.60 -30.46
C LEU A 1156 -3.28 14.29 -30.57
N PHE A 1157 -2.55 14.16 -29.45
CA PHE A 1157 -1.13 13.78 -29.47
C PHE A 1157 -0.89 12.37 -30.03
N ARG A 1158 -1.79 11.42 -29.74
CA ARG A 1158 -1.72 10.06 -30.31
C ARG A 1158 -1.96 10.08 -31.81
N ALA A 1159 -2.97 10.80 -32.28
CA ALA A 1159 -3.21 11.01 -33.70
C ALA A 1159 -1.98 11.65 -34.39
N GLN A 1160 -1.39 12.68 -33.76
CA GLN A 1160 -0.17 13.35 -34.23
C GLN A 1160 1.00 12.38 -34.39
N TYR A 1161 1.24 11.51 -33.41
CA TYR A 1161 2.32 10.51 -33.46
C TYR A 1161 2.14 9.52 -34.61
N ILE A 1162 0.93 8.99 -34.79
CA ILE A 1162 0.61 8.02 -35.85
C ILE A 1162 0.80 8.67 -37.24
N LEU A 1163 0.28 9.89 -37.43
CA LEU A 1163 0.42 10.65 -38.69
C LEU A 1163 1.89 10.94 -39.02
N ARG A 1164 2.69 11.40 -38.04
CA ARG A 1164 4.13 11.67 -38.23
C ARG A 1164 4.94 10.42 -38.58
N ARG A 1165 4.59 9.27 -37.99
CA ARG A 1165 5.25 8.00 -38.30
C ARG A 1165 4.96 7.56 -39.74
N ARG A 1166 3.70 7.58 -40.18
CA ARG A 1166 3.32 7.22 -41.55
C ARG A 1166 3.94 8.15 -42.60
N LEU A 1167 3.93 9.46 -42.35
CA LEU A 1167 4.59 10.44 -43.22
C LEU A 1167 6.11 10.16 -43.35
N ARG A 1168 6.77 9.75 -42.27
CA ARG A 1168 8.19 9.37 -42.31
C ARG A 1168 8.42 8.11 -43.15
N GLU A 1169 7.54 7.12 -43.05
CA GLU A 1169 7.62 5.87 -43.82
C GLU A 1169 7.45 6.14 -45.33
N ILE A 1170 6.46 6.96 -45.73
CA ILE A 1170 6.22 7.38 -47.13
C ILE A 1170 7.46 8.10 -47.70
N ARG A 1171 7.94 9.14 -47.01
CA ARG A 1171 9.12 9.92 -47.44
C ARG A 1171 10.40 9.09 -47.51
N SER A 1172 10.54 8.09 -46.63
CA SER A 1172 11.69 7.17 -46.65
C SER A 1172 11.67 6.18 -47.82
N GLY A 1173 10.48 5.82 -48.30
CA GLY A 1173 10.28 4.99 -49.50
C GLY A 1173 10.67 5.72 -50.79
N GLU A 1174 10.28 6.99 -50.92
CA GLU A 1174 10.66 7.84 -52.07
C GLU A 1174 12.18 8.10 -52.12
N LEU A 1175 12.82 8.33 -50.98
CA LEU A 1175 14.28 8.45 -50.85
C LEU A 1175 15.01 7.16 -51.30
N ARG A 1176 14.36 6.00 -51.18
CA ARG A 1176 14.90 4.71 -51.63
C ARG A 1176 14.72 4.53 -53.15
N ALA A 1177 13.59 4.96 -53.70
CA ALA A 1177 13.33 4.98 -55.15
C ALA A 1177 14.27 5.95 -55.90
N LEU A 1178 14.50 7.16 -55.35
CA LEU A 1178 15.44 8.15 -55.89
C LEU A 1178 16.89 7.64 -55.91
N ARG A 1179 17.33 6.91 -54.86
CA ARG A 1179 18.67 6.28 -54.83
C ARG A 1179 18.82 5.15 -55.84
N ILE A 1180 17.76 4.39 -56.12
CA ILE A 1180 17.77 3.34 -57.15
C ILE A 1180 17.83 3.98 -58.55
N PHE A 1181 17.10 5.08 -58.78
CA PHE A 1181 17.11 5.80 -60.05
C PHE A 1181 18.47 6.47 -60.35
N ASP A 1182 19.12 7.06 -59.34
CA ASP A 1182 20.49 7.59 -59.48
C ASP A 1182 21.54 6.48 -59.68
N GLY A 1183 21.30 5.29 -59.12
CA GLY A 1183 22.10 4.09 -59.36
C GLY A 1183 22.03 3.62 -60.81
N PHE A 1184 20.83 3.58 -61.40
CA PHE A 1184 20.64 3.26 -62.82
C PHE A 1184 21.25 4.32 -63.76
N ARG A 1185 21.14 5.61 -63.40
CA ARG A 1185 21.72 6.70 -64.19
C ARG A 1185 23.26 6.69 -64.21
N LYS A 1186 23.90 6.16 -63.17
CA LYS A 1186 25.35 5.92 -63.11
C LYS A 1186 25.82 4.65 -63.81
N LEU A 1187 24.91 3.72 -64.13
CA LEU A 1187 25.22 2.50 -64.87
C LEU A 1187 25.13 2.69 -66.39
N PHE A 1188 24.35 3.68 -66.84
CA PHE A 1188 24.18 4.06 -68.25
C PHE A 1188 25.10 5.22 -68.70
N LYS A 1189 25.91 5.77 -67.79
CA LYS A 1189 27.04 6.66 -68.09
C LYS A 1189 28.33 5.88 -67.89
#